data_AF-A0A1H4IW18-F1
#
_entry.id   AF-A0A1H4IW18-F1
#
_cell.length_a   1.000
_cell.length_b   1.000
_cell.length_c   1.000
_cell.angle_alpha   90.00
_cell.angle_beta   90.00
_cell.angle_gamma   90.00
#
_symmetry.space_group_name_H-M   'P 1'
#
loop_
_entity.id
_entity.type
_entity.pdbx_description
1 polymer ?
#
loop_
_entity_poly.entity_id
_entity_poly.type
_entity_poly.pdbx_seq_one_letter_code
_entity_poly.pdbx_strand_id
1 'polypeptide(L)'
;MADYIYLLETRLSPAQQRAIGSIRTIAREFDTTVFLTGGAVRDLTGGGSVRDLDLTVQGDVFRLKKSLTAAGAEIVGENAPASQLFLVFAGGVRVELSSAVCVSWPKPGKPKFEPGSITDDLRRRDFTANAMAISLNEGSYGLLMDPLNGVADIENRELRLVSNYGFIEDPSRLIRVARLIARLGWQMEEKTRQRYETAKEEGYVSALSDWSRGYELEEIFHEEDPVRVLRALETEGWLPALSPSLTAAKANTAALAELYEKQGQLQMQGILSQPAAVAFPLVTAKLAAPEVAKLKAMFVRPGFVREIDTLESRTRDFSAQFSSKESAVPSAAWRVLHASEPNLVLAMSYGSKSSAVQSRLKTFLTESPTARQRIPYALLTEMRITQDLPIYAELLDKLFFELMDGKLSTPEEMKAYLEPYSPPAPPPPVNLRRARAKKEARPSRAKAKKAAAVTVAAEEEAAGLASGLTEVGDLTGPDRGPEPAPRTPIAKVAPTPAPAKVAVPKKAAPAPVVVKAAVEPKPVAAKKSIAPVKAAPVKAVPAKKAAPAKQVAKKAPVKVVAKNVVAKKGAPAKAVAKKAPVKVASKKAAPVKAAAKTVVAKKAVPAKKAAPAKKAAPAKKAAPAKAAKKAAAKKSSRR
;
A
#
# COMPACT_ATOMS: atom_id res chain seq x y z
N MET A 1 -16.69 -6.78 14.81
CA MET A 1 -15.24 -6.53 14.66
C MET A 1 -14.81 -7.12 13.33
N ALA A 2 -13.92 -6.46 12.60
CA ALA A 2 -13.33 -7.05 11.40
C ALA A 2 -12.39 -8.20 11.80
N ASP A 3 -12.47 -9.32 11.10
CA ASP A 3 -11.48 -10.38 11.21
C ASP A 3 -10.26 -10.00 10.36
N TYR A 4 -9.22 -9.50 11.03
CA TYR A 4 -7.99 -9.08 10.36
C TYR A 4 -7.16 -10.24 9.83
N ILE A 5 -7.36 -11.48 10.30
CA ILE A 5 -6.74 -12.67 9.71
C ILE A 5 -7.31 -12.85 8.30
N TYR A 6 -8.64 -12.87 8.19
CA TYR A 6 -9.34 -12.93 6.91
C TYR A 6 -8.95 -11.78 5.96
N LEU A 7 -8.77 -10.55 6.47
CA LEU A 7 -8.33 -9.42 5.64
C LEU A 7 -6.90 -9.62 5.10
N LEU A 8 -5.95 -10.11 5.92
CA LEU A 8 -4.58 -10.40 5.48
C LEU A 8 -4.54 -11.52 4.41
N GLU A 9 -5.42 -12.52 4.54
CA GLU A 9 -5.53 -13.65 3.61
C GLU A 9 -6.21 -13.29 2.28
N THR A 10 -7.15 -12.33 2.28
CA THR A 10 -7.97 -12.02 1.10
C THR A 10 -7.64 -10.73 0.37
N ARG A 11 -7.10 -9.70 1.05
CA ARG A 11 -6.84 -8.37 0.46
C ARG A 11 -5.38 -8.14 0.06
N LEU A 12 -4.46 -8.98 0.53
CA LEU A 12 -3.07 -8.94 0.11
C LEU A 12 -2.84 -9.84 -1.10
N SER A 13 -2.03 -9.38 -2.06
CA SER A 13 -1.61 -10.22 -3.17
C SER A 13 -0.74 -11.40 -2.70
N PRO A 14 -0.70 -12.53 -3.46
CA PRO A 14 0.17 -13.65 -3.12
C PRO A 14 1.66 -13.28 -3.01
N ALA A 15 2.11 -12.24 -3.73
CA ALA A 15 3.46 -11.71 -3.61
C ALA A 15 3.69 -10.99 -2.27
N GLN A 16 2.73 -10.16 -1.82
CA GLN A 16 2.77 -9.50 -0.51
C GLN A 16 2.69 -10.51 0.64
N GLN A 17 1.84 -11.54 0.53
CA GLN A 17 1.75 -12.62 1.50
C GLN A 17 3.08 -13.38 1.63
N ARG A 18 3.75 -13.69 0.52
CA ARG A 18 5.10 -14.29 0.54
C ARG A 18 6.14 -13.37 1.17
N ALA A 19 6.15 -12.07 0.85
CA ALA A 19 7.06 -11.11 1.46
C ALA A 19 6.87 -11.02 2.99
N ILE A 20 5.61 -10.93 3.46
CA ILE A 20 5.29 -10.99 4.90
C ILE A 20 5.71 -12.32 5.50
N GLY A 21 5.46 -13.45 4.84
CA GLY A 21 5.89 -14.78 5.28
C GLY A 21 7.40 -14.85 5.53
N SER A 22 8.21 -14.43 4.56
CA SER A 22 9.67 -14.35 4.71
C SER A 22 10.09 -13.47 5.88
N ILE A 23 9.51 -12.28 6.02
CA ILE A 23 9.85 -11.35 7.11
C ILE A 23 9.44 -11.91 8.48
N ARG A 24 8.30 -12.60 8.59
CA ARG A 24 7.87 -13.27 9.84
C ARG A 24 8.83 -14.39 10.25
N THR A 25 9.28 -15.21 9.30
CA THR A 25 10.29 -16.26 9.56
C THR A 25 11.60 -15.66 10.06
N ILE A 26 12.10 -14.62 9.39
CA ILE A 26 13.33 -13.92 9.81
C ILE A 26 13.15 -13.24 11.17
N ALA A 27 12.00 -12.60 11.43
CA ALA A 27 11.73 -11.96 12.72
C ALA A 27 11.75 -12.98 13.88
N ARG A 28 11.23 -14.20 13.65
CA ARG A 28 11.29 -15.34 14.58
C ARG A 28 12.71 -15.84 14.83
N GLU A 29 13.54 -15.95 13.79
CA GLU A 29 14.96 -16.35 13.93
C GLU A 29 15.77 -15.40 14.83
N PHE A 30 15.38 -14.13 14.89
CA PHE A 30 16.04 -13.09 15.67
C PHE A 30 15.32 -12.73 16.99
N ASP A 31 14.28 -13.48 17.37
CA ASP A 31 13.42 -13.24 18.54
C ASP A 31 12.88 -11.79 18.61
N THR A 32 12.42 -11.28 17.47
CA THR A 32 11.85 -9.94 17.32
C THR A 32 10.36 -10.02 16.98
N THR A 33 9.55 -9.16 17.62
CA THR A 33 8.14 -9.04 17.26
C THR A 33 7.98 -8.16 16.02
N VAL A 34 7.02 -8.51 15.15
CA VAL A 34 6.76 -7.80 13.89
C VAL A 34 5.28 -7.47 13.73
N PHE A 35 5.01 -6.27 13.22
CA PHE A 35 3.69 -5.69 13.02
C PHE A 35 3.55 -5.11 11.61
N LEU A 36 2.40 -5.30 10.97
CA LEU A 36 1.95 -4.44 9.88
C LEU A 36 1.46 -3.13 10.49
N THR A 37 1.78 -1.98 9.89
CA THR A 37 1.46 -0.65 10.45
C THR A 37 1.00 0.32 9.35
N GLY A 38 0.80 1.59 9.69
CA GLY A 38 0.88 2.68 8.71
C GLY A 38 -0.21 2.69 7.65
N GLY A 39 0.18 3.09 6.43
CA GLY A 39 -0.71 3.15 5.28
C GLY A 39 -1.25 1.78 4.90
N ALA A 40 -0.45 0.72 5.07
CA ALA A 40 -0.86 -0.65 4.78
C ALA A 40 -2.05 -1.09 5.64
N VAL A 41 -2.05 -0.82 6.95
CA VAL A 41 -3.20 -1.13 7.83
C VAL A 41 -4.42 -0.28 7.49
N ARG A 42 -4.22 1.01 7.18
CA ARG A 42 -5.31 1.90 6.74
C ARG A 42 -6.01 1.36 5.50
N ASP A 43 -5.24 1.06 4.45
CA ASP A 43 -5.76 0.64 3.16
C ASP A 43 -6.41 -0.75 3.26
N LEU A 44 -5.78 -1.68 3.99
CA LEU A 44 -6.32 -3.00 4.31
C LEU A 44 -7.68 -2.91 5.03
N THR A 45 -7.82 -2.00 5.99
CA THR A 45 -9.05 -1.80 6.76
C THR A 45 -10.13 -1.15 5.90
N GLY A 46 -9.80 -0.02 5.26
CA GLY A 46 -10.72 0.76 4.42
C GLY A 46 -11.14 0.10 3.10
N GLY A 47 -10.53 -1.02 2.72
CA GLY A 47 -10.85 -1.76 1.50
C GLY A 47 -10.18 -1.19 0.24
N GLY A 48 -9.14 -0.39 0.40
CA GLY A 48 -8.26 0.02 -0.70
C GLY A 48 -7.25 -1.08 -1.05
N SER A 49 -6.63 -0.96 -2.22
CA SER A 49 -5.49 -1.80 -2.59
C SER A 49 -4.26 -1.43 -1.76
N VAL A 50 -3.70 -2.40 -1.04
CA VAL A 50 -2.45 -2.22 -0.29
C VAL A 50 -1.30 -2.03 -1.29
N ARG A 51 -0.73 -0.82 -1.29
CA ARG A 51 0.29 -0.34 -2.25
C ARG A 51 1.71 -0.75 -1.92
N ASP A 52 2.03 -0.66 -0.65
CA ASP A 52 3.32 -0.85 -0.01
C ASP A 52 3.06 -1.50 1.35
N LEU A 53 4.05 -2.19 1.88
CA LEU A 53 3.95 -2.86 3.18
C LEU A 53 4.79 -2.10 4.21
N ASP A 54 4.11 -1.26 5.00
CA ASP A 54 4.68 -0.63 6.20
C ASP A 54 4.77 -1.67 7.32
N LEU A 55 5.97 -2.15 7.63
CA LEU A 55 6.24 -3.11 8.67
C LEU A 55 7.13 -2.49 9.77
N THR A 56 6.81 -2.78 11.02
CA THR A 56 7.59 -2.32 12.17
C THR A 56 8.00 -3.50 13.04
N VAL A 57 9.28 -3.56 13.41
CA VAL A 57 9.86 -4.58 14.30
C VAL A 57 10.21 -3.98 15.66
N GLN A 58 9.90 -4.67 16.75
CA GLN A 58 10.33 -4.27 18.08
C GLN A 58 11.76 -4.77 18.34
N GLY A 59 12.73 -4.07 17.75
CA GLY A 59 14.14 -4.43 17.77
C GLY A 59 14.93 -3.63 16.75
N ASP A 60 16.22 -3.96 16.59
CA ASP A 60 17.11 -3.32 15.62
C ASP A 60 16.95 -3.95 14.23
N VAL A 61 16.32 -3.22 13.31
CA VAL A 61 16.05 -3.67 11.94
C VAL A 61 17.33 -3.97 11.14
N PHE A 62 18.45 -3.32 11.48
CA PHE A 62 19.70 -3.48 10.73
C PHE A 62 20.32 -4.87 10.91
N ARG A 63 19.96 -5.59 11.98
CA ARG A 63 20.36 -7.00 12.20
C ARG A 63 19.76 -7.93 11.16
N LEU A 64 18.53 -7.65 10.73
CA LEU A 64 17.76 -8.47 9.80
C LEU A 64 18.27 -8.37 8.36
N LYS A 65 19.02 -7.30 8.01
CA LYS A 65 19.51 -6.99 6.64
C LYS A 65 20.04 -8.22 5.89
N LYS A 66 20.94 -9.00 6.50
CA LYS A 66 21.57 -10.14 5.82
C LYS A 66 20.58 -11.25 5.49
N SER A 67 19.69 -11.59 6.43
CA SER A 67 18.67 -12.62 6.23
C SER A 67 17.59 -12.15 5.25
N LEU A 68 17.22 -10.86 5.27
CA LEU A 68 16.30 -10.26 4.29
C LEU A 68 16.84 -10.41 2.86
N THR A 69 18.11 -10.06 2.63
CA THR A 69 18.74 -10.23 1.32
C THR A 69 18.91 -11.70 0.94
N ALA A 70 19.22 -12.59 1.89
CA ALA A 70 19.26 -14.04 1.64
C ALA A 70 17.89 -14.62 1.26
N ALA A 71 16.80 -14.05 1.79
CA ALA A 71 15.42 -14.38 1.43
C ALA A 71 14.91 -13.70 0.14
N GLY A 72 15.80 -13.03 -0.62
CA GLY A 72 15.49 -12.45 -1.92
C GLY A 72 14.96 -11.01 -1.91
N ALA A 73 15.15 -10.26 -0.81
CA ALA A 73 14.84 -8.83 -0.77
C ALA A 73 16.02 -7.97 -1.29
N GLU A 74 15.77 -7.09 -2.26
CA GLU A 74 16.71 -6.02 -2.62
C GLU A 74 16.55 -4.84 -1.65
N ILE A 75 17.65 -4.38 -1.05
CA ILE A 75 17.66 -3.15 -0.26
C ILE A 75 17.84 -1.97 -1.21
N VAL A 76 16.78 -1.19 -1.42
CA VAL A 76 16.74 -0.04 -2.33
C VAL A 76 17.07 1.30 -1.66
N GLY A 77 17.11 1.33 -0.33
CA GLY A 77 17.54 2.50 0.45
C GLY A 77 17.53 2.25 1.96
N GLU A 78 18.05 3.20 2.72
CA GLU A 78 18.05 3.18 4.18
C GLU A 78 17.97 4.59 4.78
N ASN A 79 17.35 4.71 5.96
CA ASN A 79 17.40 5.89 6.81
C ASN A 79 17.95 5.45 8.17
N ALA A 80 19.27 5.57 8.34
CA ALA A 80 19.97 5.17 9.57
C ALA A 80 19.48 5.93 10.82
N PRO A 81 19.30 7.27 10.81
CA PRO A 81 18.73 7.99 11.95
C PRO A 81 17.36 7.49 12.43
N ALA A 82 16.46 7.13 11.51
CA ALA A 82 15.11 6.66 11.84
C ALA A 82 15.00 5.14 12.00
N SER A 83 16.12 4.40 11.89
CA SER A 83 16.16 2.94 11.87
C SER A 83 15.16 2.32 10.88
N GLN A 84 15.26 2.70 9.61
CA GLN A 84 14.34 2.26 8.54
C GLN A 84 15.09 1.73 7.32
N LEU A 85 14.55 0.67 6.71
CA LEU A 85 14.97 0.07 5.45
C LEU A 85 13.88 0.20 4.40
N PHE A 86 14.27 0.47 3.16
CA PHE A 86 13.40 0.37 1.99
C PHE A 86 13.80 -0.87 1.21
N LEU A 87 12.86 -1.80 1.02
CA LEU A 87 13.08 -3.10 0.41
C LEU A 87 12.15 -3.30 -0.79
N VAL A 88 12.60 -4.09 -1.77
CA VAL A 88 11.75 -4.63 -2.84
C VAL A 88 11.89 -6.14 -2.86
N PHE A 89 10.76 -6.84 -2.79
CA PHE A 89 10.66 -8.29 -2.96
C PHE A 89 10.18 -8.66 -4.37
N ALA A 90 10.38 -9.93 -4.75
CA ALA A 90 9.91 -10.49 -6.01
C ALA A 90 8.43 -10.17 -6.29
N GLY A 91 8.12 -9.82 -7.54
CA GLY A 91 6.81 -9.29 -7.94
C GLY A 91 6.63 -7.79 -7.70
N GLY A 92 7.70 -7.04 -7.43
CA GLY A 92 7.65 -5.57 -7.28
C GLY A 92 7.05 -5.10 -5.95
N VAL A 93 7.05 -5.95 -4.92
CA VAL A 93 6.46 -5.63 -3.62
C VAL A 93 7.39 -4.70 -2.85
N ARG A 94 7.02 -3.43 -2.76
CA ARG A 94 7.70 -2.43 -1.92
C ARG A 94 7.36 -2.68 -0.45
N VAL A 95 8.39 -2.67 0.41
CA VAL A 95 8.27 -2.85 1.85
C VAL A 95 9.10 -1.78 2.55
N GLU A 96 8.49 -1.05 3.48
CA GLU A 96 9.20 -0.18 4.41
C GLU A 96 9.30 -0.90 5.75
N LEU A 97 10.52 -1.24 6.18
CA LEU A 97 10.74 -1.98 7.42
C LEU A 97 11.45 -1.07 8.43
N SER A 98 10.77 -0.70 9.52
CA SER A 98 11.29 0.19 10.56
C SER A 98 11.48 -0.52 11.90
N SER A 99 12.40 -0.02 12.73
CA SER A 99 12.37 -0.30 14.17
C SER A 99 11.22 0.46 14.84
N ALA A 100 10.66 -0.09 15.91
CA ALA A 100 9.78 0.64 16.82
C ALA A 100 10.58 1.67 17.62
N VAL A 101 10.24 2.95 17.49
CA VAL A 101 11.01 4.06 18.08
C VAL A 101 10.09 5.08 18.75
N CYS A 102 10.53 5.57 19.90
CA CYS A 102 10.04 6.82 20.48
C CYS A 102 10.75 8.00 19.79
N VAL A 103 10.06 9.11 19.59
CA VAL A 103 10.64 10.33 18.99
C VAL A 103 10.36 11.53 19.88
N SER A 104 11.43 12.25 20.20
CA SER A 104 11.34 13.60 20.78
C SER A 104 11.71 14.64 19.73
N TRP A 105 11.18 15.86 19.88
CA TRP A 105 11.39 16.96 18.94
C TRP A 105 12.03 18.16 19.65
N PRO A 106 13.37 18.18 19.87
CA PRO A 106 14.05 19.31 20.50
C PRO A 106 13.92 20.63 19.72
N LYS A 107 13.68 20.56 18.41
CA LYS A 107 13.39 21.69 17.51
C LYS A 107 12.41 21.22 16.42
N PRO A 108 11.58 22.12 15.85
CA PRO A 108 10.75 21.83 14.68
C PRO A 108 11.54 21.17 13.55
N GLY A 109 10.99 20.10 12.96
CA GLY A 109 11.61 19.36 11.87
C GLY A 109 12.90 18.60 12.22
N LYS A 110 13.29 18.52 13.50
CA LYS A 110 14.51 17.85 13.97
C LYS A 110 14.19 16.75 14.99
N PRO A 111 13.89 15.53 14.53
CA PRO A 111 13.57 14.42 15.42
C PRO A 111 14.84 13.89 16.09
N LYS A 112 14.70 13.41 17.33
CA LYS A 112 15.65 12.53 18.00
C LYS A 112 14.95 11.20 18.27
N PHE A 113 15.46 10.14 17.65
CA PHE A 113 14.94 8.78 17.76
C PHE A 113 15.60 8.04 18.93
N GLU A 114 14.79 7.31 19.69
CA GLU A 114 15.21 6.41 20.76
C GLU A 114 14.43 5.09 20.64
N PRO A 115 15.00 3.92 21.00
CA PRO A 115 14.27 2.65 20.96
C PRO A 115 12.99 2.71 21.80
N GLY A 116 11.86 2.24 21.25
CA GLY A 116 10.55 2.35 21.90
C GLY A 116 9.70 1.09 21.75
N SER A 117 8.51 1.12 22.37
CA SER A 117 7.48 0.11 22.11
C SER A 117 6.72 0.41 20.81
N ILE A 118 5.97 -0.57 20.30
CA ILE A 118 5.03 -0.34 19.19
C ILE A 118 4.01 0.76 19.54
N THR A 119 3.58 0.87 20.80
CA THR A 119 2.66 1.92 21.25
C THR A 119 3.27 3.33 21.14
N ASP A 120 4.57 3.47 21.42
CA ASP A 120 5.29 4.74 21.27
C ASP A 120 5.44 5.08 19.78
N ASP A 121 5.73 4.07 18.95
CA ASP A 121 5.84 4.20 17.50
C ASP A 121 4.51 4.64 16.86
N LEU A 122 3.37 4.10 17.31
CA LEU A 122 2.05 4.55 16.84
C LEU A 122 1.75 5.99 17.28
N ARG A 123 2.14 6.39 18.51
CA ARG A 123 1.89 7.74 19.03
C ARG A 123 2.73 8.85 18.38
N ARG A 124 3.85 8.52 17.72
CA ARG A 124 4.65 9.52 16.97
C ARG A 124 4.20 9.72 15.51
N ARG A 125 3.25 8.91 15.00
CA ARG A 125 2.81 8.96 13.60
C ARG A 125 2.01 10.22 13.28
N ASP A 126 1.65 10.37 12.01
CA ASP A 126 1.06 11.59 11.47
C ASP A 126 -0.46 11.70 11.74
N PHE A 127 -1.23 10.77 11.20
CA PHE A 127 -2.69 10.71 11.30
C PHE A 127 -3.13 9.43 11.99
N THR A 128 -4.23 9.50 12.74
CA THR A 128 -4.77 8.39 13.52
C THR A 128 -5.09 7.16 12.66
N ALA A 129 -5.61 7.37 11.45
CA ALA A 129 -5.84 6.32 10.46
C ALA A 129 -4.55 5.59 10.02
N ASN A 130 -3.38 6.21 10.12
CA ASN A 130 -2.06 5.58 9.88
C ASN A 130 -1.40 5.09 11.19
N ALA A 131 -1.99 5.37 12.34
CA ALA A 131 -1.42 5.12 13.67
C ALA A 131 -1.99 3.84 14.31
N MET A 132 -2.20 2.82 13.48
CA MET A 132 -2.64 1.48 13.88
C MET A 132 -1.58 0.43 13.52
N ALA A 133 -1.62 -0.70 14.21
CA ALA A 133 -0.82 -1.88 13.90
C ALA A 133 -1.65 -3.16 13.89
N ILE A 134 -1.26 -4.15 13.09
CA ILE A 134 -1.75 -5.53 13.15
C ILE A 134 -0.56 -6.42 13.48
N SER A 135 -0.64 -7.20 14.56
CA SER A 135 0.43 -8.13 14.95
C SER A 135 0.55 -9.27 13.95
N LEU A 136 1.78 -9.58 13.55
CA LEU A 136 2.12 -10.67 12.64
C LEU A 136 2.83 -11.83 13.37
N ASN A 137 2.90 -11.77 14.70
CA ASN A 137 3.53 -12.81 15.54
C ASN A 137 2.64 -14.06 15.64
N GLU A 138 3.21 -15.24 15.88
CA GLU A 138 2.47 -16.52 15.85
C GLU A 138 1.32 -16.57 16.87
N GLY A 139 1.57 -16.22 18.13
CA GLY A 139 0.54 -16.22 19.20
C GLY A 139 -0.40 -15.01 19.23
N SER A 140 -0.30 -14.07 18.29
CA SER A 140 -1.17 -12.89 18.24
C SER A 140 -1.47 -12.44 16.79
N TYR A 141 -1.43 -13.39 15.84
CA TYR A 141 -1.60 -13.09 14.43
C TYR A 141 -2.97 -12.47 14.16
N GLY A 142 -3.00 -11.33 13.45
CA GLY A 142 -4.23 -10.59 13.17
C GLY A 142 -4.76 -9.73 14.33
N LEU A 143 -4.08 -9.66 15.49
CA LEU A 143 -4.50 -8.76 16.55
C LEU A 143 -4.28 -7.29 16.16
N LEU A 144 -5.36 -6.52 16.04
CA LEU A 144 -5.31 -5.07 15.84
C LEU A 144 -4.93 -4.34 17.13
N MET A 145 -4.02 -3.38 17.00
CA MET A 145 -3.67 -2.38 18.00
C MET A 145 -4.02 -1.00 17.44
N ASP A 146 -5.12 -0.41 17.92
CA ASP A 146 -5.54 0.96 17.59
C ASP A 146 -5.65 1.81 18.87
N PRO A 147 -4.54 2.41 19.33
CA PRO A 147 -4.52 3.20 20.58
C PRO A 147 -5.12 4.61 20.43
N LEU A 148 -5.59 4.99 19.23
CA LEU A 148 -6.01 6.36 18.90
C LEU A 148 -7.39 6.45 18.22
N ASN A 149 -8.06 5.30 18.05
CA ASN A 149 -9.36 5.13 17.40
C ASN A 149 -9.35 5.53 15.90
N GLY A 150 -8.26 5.18 15.22
CA GLY A 150 -8.08 5.36 13.78
C GLY A 150 -9.12 4.63 12.94
N VAL A 151 -9.64 3.47 13.36
CA VAL A 151 -10.70 2.75 12.60
C VAL A 151 -11.93 3.63 12.40
N ALA A 152 -12.36 4.36 13.43
CA ALA A 152 -13.51 5.27 13.32
C ALA A 152 -13.24 6.46 12.38
N ASP A 153 -11.99 6.95 12.31
CA ASP A 153 -11.63 8.01 11.38
C ASP A 153 -11.62 7.49 9.92
N ILE A 154 -11.29 6.22 9.69
CA ILE A 154 -11.43 5.56 8.37
C ILE A 154 -12.92 5.45 7.98
N GLU A 155 -13.78 5.03 8.90
CA GLU A 155 -15.23 4.95 8.67
C GLU A 155 -15.84 6.32 8.33
N ASN A 156 -15.43 7.37 9.05
CA ASN A 156 -15.83 8.75 8.81
C ASN A 156 -15.16 9.40 7.59
N ARG A 157 -14.10 8.80 7.03
CA ARG A 157 -13.24 9.35 5.97
C ARG A 157 -12.58 10.68 6.36
N GLU A 158 -12.08 10.74 7.59
CA GLU A 158 -11.40 11.89 8.16
C GLU A 158 -9.90 11.64 8.38
N LEU A 159 -9.09 12.65 8.11
CA LEU A 159 -7.68 12.73 8.49
C LEU A 159 -7.57 13.57 9.75
N ARG A 160 -7.43 12.88 10.89
CA ARG A 160 -7.24 13.47 12.22
C ARG A 160 -5.78 13.33 12.66
N LEU A 161 -5.17 14.42 13.11
CA LEU A 161 -3.78 14.48 13.53
C LEU A 161 -3.57 13.75 14.87
N VAL A 162 -2.47 12.98 15.00
CA VAL A 162 -2.17 12.22 16.24
C VAL A 162 -1.79 13.14 17.41
N SER A 163 -0.85 14.06 17.17
CA SER A 163 -0.41 15.08 18.14
C SER A 163 -0.98 16.44 17.77
N ASN A 164 -1.45 17.20 18.76
CA ASN A 164 -1.85 18.61 18.57
C ASN A 164 -0.71 19.48 18.02
N TYR A 165 0.55 19.06 18.16
CA TYR A 165 1.72 19.78 17.66
C TYR A 165 2.30 19.14 16.38
N GLY A 166 1.62 18.17 15.78
CA GLY A 166 2.18 17.34 14.69
C GLY A 166 2.77 18.11 13.50
N PHE A 167 2.17 19.23 13.09
CA PHE A 167 2.71 20.07 12.00
C PHE A 167 3.92 20.94 12.42
N ILE A 168 4.09 21.21 13.72
CA ILE A 168 5.26 21.91 14.31
C ILE A 168 6.41 20.91 14.49
N GLU A 169 6.09 19.75 15.05
CA GLU A 169 6.99 18.61 15.20
C GLU A 169 7.60 18.24 13.83
N ASP A 170 6.74 17.93 12.86
CA ASP A 170 7.13 17.44 11.54
C ASP A 170 6.39 18.19 10.42
N PRO A 171 7.02 19.24 9.84
CA PRO A 171 6.43 20.01 8.75
C PRO A 171 6.13 19.20 7.47
N SER A 172 6.69 18.00 7.31
CA SER A 172 6.36 17.15 6.15
C SER A 172 4.90 16.71 6.13
N ARG A 173 4.24 16.70 7.30
CA ARG A 173 2.81 16.38 7.44
C ARG A 173 1.89 17.36 6.72
N LEU A 174 2.32 18.62 6.51
CA LEU A 174 1.58 19.60 5.70
C LEU A 174 1.48 19.16 4.23
N ILE A 175 2.59 18.64 3.70
CA ILE A 175 2.69 18.14 2.33
C ILE A 175 1.96 16.79 2.22
N ARG A 176 2.17 15.92 3.22
CA ARG A 176 1.56 14.59 3.27
C ARG A 176 0.04 14.64 3.42
N VAL A 177 -0.54 15.58 4.19
CA VAL A 177 -2.01 15.67 4.29
C VAL A 177 -2.62 16.03 2.95
N ALA A 178 -2.04 16.98 2.21
CA ALA A 178 -2.49 17.33 0.87
C ALA A 178 -2.37 16.14 -0.11
N ARG A 179 -1.28 15.37 -0.04
CA ARG A 179 -1.12 14.12 -0.80
C ARG A 179 -2.16 13.06 -0.43
N LEU A 180 -2.43 12.84 0.86
CA LEU A 180 -3.41 11.87 1.34
C LEU A 180 -4.86 12.28 1.01
N ILE A 181 -5.21 13.56 1.07
CA ILE A 181 -6.50 14.10 0.59
C ILE A 181 -6.64 13.82 -0.92
N ALA A 182 -5.60 14.11 -1.70
CA ALA A 182 -5.60 13.87 -3.14
C ALA A 182 -5.73 12.38 -3.48
N ARG A 183 -5.07 11.50 -2.72
CA ARG A 183 -5.14 10.03 -2.88
C ARG A 183 -6.50 9.46 -2.47
N LEU A 184 -6.91 9.70 -1.21
CA LEU A 184 -8.03 9.01 -0.56
C LEU A 184 -9.39 9.70 -0.81
N GLY A 185 -9.40 10.98 -1.17
CA GLY A 185 -10.61 11.79 -1.23
C GLY A 185 -11.25 12.09 0.14
N TRP A 186 -10.47 11.94 1.21
CA TRP A 186 -10.88 12.19 2.60
C TRP A 186 -10.75 13.67 2.96
N GLN A 187 -11.39 14.08 4.06
CA GLN A 187 -11.34 15.46 4.55
C GLN A 187 -10.50 15.55 5.82
N MET A 188 -9.97 16.73 6.14
CA MET A 188 -9.38 16.97 7.47
C MET A 188 -10.47 17.11 8.53
N GLU A 189 -10.27 16.48 9.69
CA GLU A 189 -11.04 16.74 10.91
C GLU A 189 -10.92 18.23 11.28
N GLU A 190 -11.98 18.84 11.82
CA GLU A 190 -12.07 20.31 11.98
C GLU A 190 -10.89 20.93 12.74
N LYS A 191 -10.44 20.32 13.85
CA LYS A 191 -9.27 20.80 14.60
C LYS A 191 -7.97 20.62 13.83
N THR A 192 -7.85 19.50 13.11
CA THR A 192 -6.72 19.23 12.21
C THR A 192 -6.64 20.26 11.08
N ARG A 193 -7.77 20.64 10.47
CA ARG A 193 -7.87 21.75 9.50
C ARG A 193 -7.44 23.08 10.10
N GLN A 194 -7.95 23.46 11.27
CA GLN A 194 -7.55 24.71 11.94
C GLN A 194 -6.03 24.76 12.18
N ARG A 195 -5.43 23.66 12.65
CA ARG A 195 -3.99 23.55 12.86
C ARG A 195 -3.18 23.58 11.57
N TYR A 196 -3.72 23.04 10.48
CA TYR A 196 -3.10 23.07 9.15
C TYR A 196 -3.00 24.51 8.63
N GLU A 197 -4.08 25.29 8.71
CA GLU A 197 -4.06 26.70 8.29
C GLU A 197 -3.10 27.54 9.16
N THR A 198 -3.14 27.40 10.49
CA THR A 198 -2.17 28.11 11.36
C THR A 198 -0.72 27.76 11.03
N ALA A 199 -0.41 26.48 10.77
CA ALA A 199 0.93 26.05 10.40
C ALA A 199 1.38 26.55 9.01
N LYS A 200 0.43 26.80 8.10
CA LYS A 200 0.63 27.39 6.78
C LYS A 200 0.86 28.90 6.88
N GLU A 201 0.08 29.60 7.69
CA GLU A 201 0.23 31.03 8.00
C GLU A 201 1.55 31.35 8.72
N GLU A 202 1.94 30.54 9.71
CA GLU A 202 3.21 30.69 10.44
C GLU A 202 4.44 30.16 9.66
N GLY A 203 4.23 29.55 8.48
CA GLY A 203 5.32 29.16 7.58
C GLY A 203 6.20 28.01 8.09
N TYR A 204 5.66 27.09 8.89
CA TYR A 204 6.44 25.98 9.49
C TYR A 204 7.10 25.05 8.45
N VAL A 205 6.61 25.02 7.21
CA VAL A 205 7.26 24.34 6.08
C VAL A 205 8.73 24.75 5.87
N SER A 206 9.12 25.94 6.33
CA SER A 206 10.52 26.40 6.32
C SER A 206 11.48 25.53 7.16
N ALA A 207 10.97 24.79 8.15
CA ALA A 207 11.73 23.85 8.97
C ALA A 207 11.78 22.41 8.38
N LEU A 208 11.25 22.19 7.17
CA LEU A 208 11.27 20.90 6.48
C LEU A 208 12.71 20.43 6.22
N SER A 209 13.07 19.25 6.74
CA SER A 209 14.38 18.64 6.51
C SER A 209 14.58 18.22 5.05
N ASP A 210 15.83 18.21 4.57
CA ASP A 210 16.15 17.81 3.20
C ASP A 210 15.76 16.34 2.92
N TRP A 211 15.90 15.46 3.92
CA TRP A 211 15.47 14.06 3.81
C TRP A 211 13.93 13.95 3.70
N SER A 212 13.19 14.68 4.55
CA SER A 212 11.73 14.70 4.49
C SER A 212 11.21 15.30 3.18
N ARG A 213 11.89 16.32 2.65
CA ARG A 213 11.61 16.90 1.32
C ARG A 213 11.82 15.86 0.22
N GLY A 214 12.92 15.12 0.28
CA GLY A 214 13.23 14.04 -0.65
C GLY A 214 12.20 12.91 -0.61
N TYR A 215 11.82 12.47 0.58
CA TYR A 215 10.82 11.42 0.79
C TYR A 215 9.45 11.81 0.22
N GLU A 216 8.88 12.98 0.61
CA GLU A 216 7.57 13.39 0.08
C GLU A 216 7.61 13.72 -1.42
N LEU A 217 8.75 14.18 -1.96
CA LEU A 217 8.93 14.39 -3.41
C LEU A 217 8.95 13.07 -4.19
N GLU A 218 9.63 12.05 -3.67
CA GLU A 218 9.69 10.71 -4.27
C GLU A 218 8.32 10.02 -4.19
N GLU A 219 7.63 10.14 -3.06
CA GLU A 219 6.32 9.55 -2.83
C GLU A 219 5.24 10.05 -3.79
N ILE A 220 5.36 11.24 -4.39
CA ILE A 220 4.44 11.69 -5.46
C ILE A 220 4.45 10.69 -6.62
N PHE A 221 5.62 10.18 -7.02
CA PHE A 221 5.75 9.18 -8.09
C PHE A 221 5.29 7.78 -7.63
N HIS A 222 5.29 7.55 -6.32
CA HIS A 222 4.61 6.48 -5.59
C HIS A 222 3.08 6.41 -5.81
N GLU A 223 2.42 7.50 -6.20
CA GLU A 223 0.95 7.57 -6.23
C GLU A 223 0.32 7.04 -7.53
N GLU A 224 -0.90 6.50 -7.41
CA GLU A 224 -1.70 5.97 -8.55
C GLU A 224 -1.96 7.02 -9.63
N ASP A 225 -2.29 8.25 -9.20
CA ASP A 225 -2.36 9.42 -10.07
C ASP A 225 -1.42 10.51 -9.54
N PRO A 226 -0.14 10.50 -9.97
CA PRO A 226 0.84 11.50 -9.55
C PRO A 226 0.44 12.90 -10.05
N VAL A 227 -0.33 13.00 -11.14
CA VAL A 227 -0.74 14.30 -11.70
C VAL A 227 -1.84 14.93 -10.85
N ARG A 228 -2.80 14.15 -10.34
CA ARG A 228 -3.80 14.61 -9.35
C ARG A 228 -3.12 15.09 -8.07
N VAL A 229 -2.10 14.38 -7.60
CA VAL A 229 -1.32 14.77 -6.41
C VAL A 229 -0.53 16.05 -6.67
N LEU A 230 0.14 16.17 -7.82
CA LEU A 230 0.82 17.41 -8.23
C LEU A 230 -0.14 18.60 -8.26
N ARG A 231 -1.34 18.46 -8.84
CA ARG A 231 -2.36 19.54 -8.87
C ARG A 231 -2.83 19.95 -7.47
N ALA A 232 -2.99 18.99 -6.56
CA ALA A 232 -3.35 19.28 -5.17
C ALA A 232 -2.23 20.05 -4.46
N LEU A 233 -0.98 19.60 -4.59
CA LEU A 233 0.18 20.28 -4.02
C LEU A 233 0.45 21.66 -4.66
N GLU A 234 0.07 21.84 -5.94
CA GLU A 234 0.11 23.14 -6.64
C GLU A 234 -0.96 24.09 -6.08
N THR A 235 -2.18 23.60 -5.87
CA THR A 235 -3.30 24.36 -5.28
C THR A 235 -3.01 24.77 -3.84
N GLU A 236 -2.38 23.89 -3.05
CA GLU A 236 -2.00 24.18 -1.67
C GLU A 236 -0.74 25.06 -1.53
N GLY A 237 0.04 25.22 -2.62
CA GLY A 237 1.27 26.00 -2.62
C GLY A 237 2.51 25.26 -2.10
N TRP A 238 2.49 23.93 -2.02
CA TRP A 238 3.59 23.12 -1.48
C TRP A 238 4.69 22.75 -2.49
N LEU A 239 4.42 22.77 -3.80
CA LEU A 239 5.42 22.43 -4.83
C LEU A 239 6.72 23.25 -4.74
N PRO A 240 6.72 24.58 -4.49
CA PRO A 240 7.96 25.34 -4.32
C PRO A 240 8.83 24.87 -3.15
N ALA A 241 8.24 24.28 -2.10
CA ALA A 241 8.98 23.72 -0.96
C ALA A 241 9.58 22.33 -1.24
N LEU A 242 9.05 21.62 -2.25
CA LEU A 242 9.55 20.32 -2.72
C LEU A 242 10.54 20.46 -3.88
N SER A 243 10.08 20.98 -5.01
CA SER A 243 10.89 21.24 -6.20
C SER A 243 10.21 22.27 -7.10
N PRO A 244 10.72 23.52 -7.19
CA PRO A 244 10.10 24.60 -7.96
C PRO A 244 9.94 24.34 -9.47
N SER A 245 10.68 23.40 -10.05
CA SER A 245 10.57 23.06 -11.48
C SER A 245 9.44 22.07 -11.79
N LEU A 246 9.03 21.26 -10.81
CA LEU A 246 8.04 20.19 -10.98
C LEU A 246 6.63 20.75 -10.79
N THR A 247 5.81 20.72 -11.84
CA THR A 247 4.38 21.10 -11.80
C THR A 247 3.53 20.11 -12.59
N ALA A 248 2.21 20.07 -12.34
CA ALA A 248 1.31 19.15 -13.06
C ALA A 248 1.31 19.39 -14.58
N ALA A 249 1.56 20.63 -15.02
CA ALA A 249 1.67 20.99 -16.43
C ALA A 249 2.87 20.35 -17.16
N LYS A 250 3.89 19.87 -16.42
CA LYS A 250 5.09 19.21 -16.97
C LYS A 250 4.85 17.77 -17.42
N ALA A 251 3.78 17.13 -16.92
CA ALA A 251 3.43 15.78 -17.28
C ALA A 251 2.85 15.65 -18.70
N ASN A 252 3.05 14.49 -19.32
CA ASN A 252 2.33 14.03 -20.50
C ASN A 252 1.14 13.17 -20.06
N THR A 253 0.00 13.82 -19.83
CA THR A 253 -1.21 13.17 -19.30
C THR A 253 -1.85 12.18 -20.26
N ALA A 254 -1.68 12.34 -21.57
CA ALA A 254 -2.20 11.41 -22.57
C ALA A 254 -1.43 10.08 -22.52
N ALA A 255 -0.09 10.17 -22.54
CA ALA A 255 0.79 9.00 -22.37
C ALA A 255 0.59 8.28 -21.04
N LEU A 256 0.34 9.02 -19.95
CA LEU A 256 0.03 8.43 -18.65
C LEU A 256 -1.30 7.66 -18.67
N ALA A 257 -2.34 8.19 -19.33
CA ALA A 257 -3.62 7.48 -19.47
C ALA A 257 -3.47 6.16 -20.24
N GLU A 258 -2.70 6.16 -21.35
CA GLU A 258 -2.37 4.95 -22.10
C GLU A 258 -1.57 3.94 -21.25
N LEU A 259 -0.59 4.41 -20.47
CA LEU A 259 0.18 3.56 -19.55
C LEU A 259 -0.72 2.90 -18.50
N TYR A 260 -1.64 3.65 -17.88
CA TYR A 260 -2.56 3.12 -16.87
C TYR A 260 -3.61 2.17 -17.46
N GLU A 261 -4.05 2.38 -18.72
CA GLU A 261 -4.88 1.39 -19.43
C GLU A 261 -4.12 0.06 -19.62
N LYS A 262 -2.85 0.11 -20.01
CA LYS A 262 -1.98 -1.08 -20.14
C LYS A 262 -1.74 -1.76 -18.80
N GLN A 263 -1.54 -0.99 -17.73
CA GLN A 263 -1.45 -1.52 -16.37
C GLN A 263 -2.73 -2.28 -15.98
N GLY A 264 -3.91 -1.68 -16.20
CA GLY A 264 -5.20 -2.34 -15.92
C GLY A 264 -5.36 -3.65 -16.70
N GLN A 265 -5.01 -3.67 -17.98
CA GLN A 265 -5.04 -4.87 -18.82
C GLN A 265 -4.12 -5.99 -18.29
N LEU A 266 -2.92 -5.65 -17.81
CA LEU A 266 -1.97 -6.59 -17.21
C LEU A 266 -2.41 -7.07 -15.81
N GLN A 267 -2.96 -6.17 -15.00
CA GLN A 267 -3.49 -6.47 -13.67
C GLN A 267 -4.64 -7.50 -13.74
N MET A 268 -5.50 -7.40 -14.75
CA MET A 268 -6.56 -8.39 -15.00
C MET A 268 -6.03 -9.80 -15.38
N GLN A 269 -4.77 -9.91 -15.84
CA GLN A 269 -4.10 -11.21 -16.03
C GLN A 269 -3.37 -11.70 -14.78
N GLY A 270 -3.28 -10.88 -13.72
CA GLY A 270 -2.53 -11.17 -12.50
C GLY A 270 -1.10 -10.62 -12.48
N ILE A 271 -0.73 -9.74 -13.41
CA ILE A 271 0.58 -9.06 -13.43
C ILE A 271 0.43 -7.71 -12.72
N LEU A 272 0.82 -7.66 -11.44
CA LEU A 272 0.70 -6.49 -10.58
C LEU A 272 1.95 -5.61 -10.68
N SER A 273 1.96 -4.65 -11.61
CA SER A 273 3.06 -3.68 -11.78
C SER A 273 2.88 -2.42 -10.93
N GLN A 274 3.99 -1.89 -10.41
CA GLN A 274 4.07 -0.61 -9.69
C GLN A 274 4.60 0.45 -10.66
N PRO A 275 3.75 1.30 -11.25
CA PRO A 275 4.08 2.02 -12.49
C PRO A 275 5.09 3.16 -12.31
N ALA A 276 5.51 3.48 -11.08
CA ALA A 276 6.30 4.65 -10.72
C ALA A 276 7.52 4.92 -11.64
N ALA A 277 8.38 3.93 -11.85
CA ALA A 277 9.58 4.09 -12.69
C ALA A 277 9.23 4.24 -14.19
N VAL A 278 8.16 3.57 -14.65
CA VAL A 278 7.64 3.67 -16.02
C VAL A 278 6.95 5.02 -16.28
N ALA A 279 6.27 5.54 -15.25
CA ALA A 279 5.55 6.80 -15.27
C ALA A 279 6.47 8.02 -15.07
N PHE A 280 7.61 7.87 -14.37
CA PHE A 280 8.58 8.94 -14.09
C PHE A 280 8.95 9.78 -15.34
N PRO A 281 9.39 9.22 -16.48
CA PRO A 281 9.67 10.01 -17.69
C PRO A 281 8.44 10.68 -18.30
N LEU A 282 7.23 10.17 -18.03
CA LEU A 282 5.97 10.77 -18.51
C LEU A 282 5.52 11.93 -17.61
N VAL A 283 5.69 11.82 -16.28
CA VAL A 283 5.44 12.90 -15.31
C VAL A 283 6.44 14.04 -15.49
N THR A 284 7.69 13.72 -15.83
CA THR A 284 8.78 14.70 -16.04
C THR A 284 8.95 15.15 -17.49
N ALA A 285 8.05 14.77 -18.41
CA ALA A 285 8.22 14.88 -19.86
C ALA A 285 8.59 16.27 -20.43
N LYS A 286 8.23 17.37 -19.75
CA LYS A 286 8.55 18.75 -20.17
C LYS A 286 9.57 19.45 -19.25
N LEU A 287 10.35 18.67 -18.50
CA LEU A 287 11.51 19.16 -17.74
C LEU A 287 12.78 19.06 -18.58
N ALA A 288 13.73 19.97 -18.34
CA ALA A 288 15.06 19.87 -18.93
C ALA A 288 15.86 18.77 -18.20
N ALA A 289 16.76 18.09 -18.91
CA ALA A 289 17.64 17.06 -18.35
C ALA A 289 18.34 17.43 -17.01
N PRO A 290 18.90 18.64 -16.81
CA PRO A 290 19.47 19.02 -15.51
C PRO A 290 18.43 19.14 -14.38
N GLU A 291 17.18 19.50 -14.69
CA GLU A 291 16.09 19.53 -13.69
C GLU A 291 15.70 18.11 -13.27
N VAL A 292 15.62 17.18 -14.23
CA VAL A 292 15.36 15.75 -13.98
C VAL A 292 16.51 15.12 -13.16
N ALA A 293 17.76 15.45 -13.48
CA ALA A 293 18.91 15.02 -12.69
C ALA A 293 18.86 15.55 -11.24
N LYS A 294 18.47 16.83 -11.06
CA LYS A 294 18.27 17.42 -9.73
C LYS A 294 17.15 16.74 -8.93
N LEU A 295 16.03 16.40 -9.57
CA LEU A 295 14.94 15.64 -8.93
C LEU A 295 15.44 14.27 -8.42
N LYS A 296 16.09 13.48 -9.28
CA LYS A 296 16.64 12.16 -8.90
C LYS A 296 17.68 12.26 -7.78
N ALA A 297 18.47 13.33 -7.74
CA ALA A 297 19.46 13.56 -6.67
C ALA A 297 18.83 13.91 -5.31
N MET A 298 17.53 14.23 -5.27
CA MET A 298 16.78 14.49 -4.03
C MET A 298 16.03 13.26 -3.51
N PHE A 299 15.90 12.20 -4.31
CA PHE A 299 15.24 10.96 -3.90
C PHE A 299 16.01 10.24 -2.79
N VAL A 300 15.27 9.63 -1.86
CA VAL A 300 15.82 8.97 -0.67
C VAL A 300 16.05 7.48 -0.87
N ARG A 301 15.55 6.88 -1.96
CA ARG A 301 15.78 5.48 -2.35
C ARG A 301 16.68 5.40 -3.59
N PRO A 302 18.02 5.24 -3.46
CA PRO A 302 18.93 5.09 -4.60
C PRO A 302 18.59 3.94 -5.56
N GLY A 303 17.93 2.88 -5.07
CA GLY A 303 17.42 1.80 -5.90
C GLY A 303 16.33 2.23 -6.87
N PHE A 304 15.43 3.16 -6.49
CA PHE A 304 14.43 3.72 -7.39
C PHE A 304 15.06 4.58 -8.49
N VAL A 305 16.09 5.37 -8.15
CA VAL A 305 16.90 6.11 -9.15
C VAL A 305 17.57 5.14 -10.14
N ARG A 306 18.14 4.03 -9.65
CA ARG A 306 18.72 2.98 -10.49
C ARG A 306 17.68 2.29 -11.38
N GLU A 307 16.49 2.01 -10.84
CA GLU A 307 15.36 1.45 -11.60
C GLU A 307 15.03 2.37 -12.79
N ILE A 308 14.76 3.66 -12.54
CA ILE A 308 14.50 4.68 -13.56
C ILE A 308 15.59 4.69 -14.64
N ASP A 309 16.86 4.74 -14.23
CA ASP A 309 17.99 4.92 -15.15
C ASP A 309 18.36 3.66 -15.94
N THR A 310 17.92 2.48 -15.51
CA THR A 310 18.17 1.20 -16.20
C THR A 310 16.94 0.61 -16.88
N LEU A 311 15.74 1.14 -16.61
CA LEU A 311 14.48 0.60 -17.12
C LEU A 311 14.46 0.52 -18.65
N GLU A 312 14.92 1.56 -19.36
CA GLU A 312 14.85 1.59 -20.83
C GLU A 312 15.72 0.50 -21.49
N SER A 313 16.95 0.32 -21.02
CA SER A 313 17.86 -0.71 -21.55
C SER A 313 17.36 -2.11 -21.20
N ARG A 314 16.97 -2.35 -19.94
CA ARG A 314 16.38 -3.63 -19.51
C ARG A 314 15.11 -3.97 -20.29
N THR A 315 14.26 -2.99 -20.56
CA THR A 315 13.03 -3.16 -21.37
C THR A 315 13.37 -3.48 -22.83
N ARG A 316 14.43 -2.90 -23.38
CA ARG A 316 14.90 -3.19 -24.75
C ARG A 316 15.42 -4.63 -24.86
N ASP A 317 16.24 -5.07 -23.91
CA ASP A 317 16.79 -6.43 -23.87
C ASP A 317 15.67 -7.47 -23.66
N PHE A 318 14.75 -7.20 -22.73
CA PHE A 318 13.56 -8.02 -22.51
C PHE A 318 12.65 -8.07 -23.76
N SER A 319 12.42 -6.94 -24.42
CA SER A 319 11.63 -6.89 -25.67
C SER A 319 12.30 -7.66 -26.81
N ALA A 320 13.63 -7.78 -26.82
CA ALA A 320 14.34 -8.61 -27.79
C ALA A 320 14.18 -10.11 -27.46
N GLN A 321 14.35 -10.49 -26.19
CA GLN A 321 14.12 -11.86 -25.72
C GLN A 321 12.67 -12.31 -25.99
N PHE A 322 11.69 -11.49 -25.62
CA PHE A 322 10.27 -11.76 -25.82
C PHE A 322 9.84 -11.72 -27.30
N SER A 323 10.68 -11.20 -28.21
CA SER A 323 10.50 -11.33 -29.67
C SER A 323 11.11 -12.61 -30.26
N SER A 324 11.93 -13.34 -29.51
CA SER A 324 12.68 -14.52 -29.99
C SER A 324 11.79 -15.73 -30.27
N LYS A 325 12.37 -16.87 -30.66
CA LYS A 325 11.61 -18.13 -30.79
C LYS A 325 11.14 -18.70 -29.45
N GLU A 326 11.78 -18.32 -28.33
CA GLU A 326 11.46 -18.84 -26.99
C GLU A 326 10.04 -18.47 -26.54
N SER A 327 9.54 -17.30 -26.96
CA SER A 327 8.19 -16.81 -26.66
C SER A 327 7.25 -16.87 -27.89
N ALA A 328 7.53 -17.73 -28.87
CA ALA A 328 6.69 -17.85 -30.07
C ALA A 328 5.37 -18.60 -29.81
N VAL A 329 5.36 -19.51 -28.83
CA VAL A 329 4.19 -20.32 -28.44
C VAL A 329 3.41 -19.58 -27.33
N PRO A 330 2.06 -19.53 -27.35
CA PRO A 330 1.27 -18.79 -26.37
C PRO A 330 1.57 -19.14 -24.91
N SER A 331 1.65 -20.43 -24.56
CA SER A 331 1.98 -20.86 -23.21
C SER A 331 3.41 -20.50 -22.80
N ALA A 332 4.35 -20.44 -23.74
CA ALA A 332 5.73 -20.03 -23.48
C ALA A 332 5.82 -18.51 -23.26
N ALA A 333 5.10 -17.72 -24.07
CA ALA A 333 4.96 -16.28 -23.86
C ALA A 333 4.33 -15.96 -22.50
N TRP A 334 3.27 -16.68 -22.10
CA TRP A 334 2.63 -16.54 -20.79
C TRP A 334 3.63 -16.77 -19.65
N ARG A 335 4.41 -17.87 -19.70
CA ARG A 335 5.41 -18.18 -18.67
C ARG A 335 6.49 -17.11 -18.57
N VAL A 336 6.99 -16.60 -19.70
CA VAL A 336 7.98 -15.51 -19.72
C VAL A 336 7.41 -14.24 -19.09
N LEU A 337 6.18 -13.85 -19.41
CA LEU A 337 5.54 -12.66 -18.83
C LEU A 337 5.33 -12.79 -17.31
N HIS A 338 4.85 -13.94 -16.83
CA HIS A 338 4.61 -14.17 -15.40
C HIS A 338 5.87 -14.45 -14.57
N ALA A 339 6.97 -14.90 -15.18
CA ALA A 339 8.27 -15.06 -14.52
C ALA A 339 9.11 -13.77 -14.51
N SER A 340 8.74 -12.76 -15.32
CA SER A 340 9.47 -11.50 -15.46
C SER A 340 9.06 -10.46 -14.42
N GLU A 341 9.89 -9.43 -14.26
CA GLU A 341 9.56 -8.27 -13.43
C GLU A 341 8.33 -7.53 -13.98
N PRO A 342 7.27 -7.29 -13.18
CA PRO A 342 6.04 -6.64 -13.65
C PRO A 342 6.26 -5.28 -14.30
N ASN A 343 7.24 -4.50 -13.83
CA ASN A 343 7.54 -3.17 -14.37
C ASN A 343 8.18 -3.23 -15.76
N LEU A 344 9.01 -4.25 -16.06
CA LEU A 344 9.51 -4.51 -17.41
C LEU A 344 8.40 -4.94 -18.36
N VAL A 345 7.45 -5.76 -17.89
CA VAL A 345 6.29 -6.16 -18.68
C VAL A 345 5.41 -4.96 -19.02
N LEU A 346 5.15 -4.07 -18.05
CA LEU A 346 4.42 -2.81 -18.29
C LEU A 346 5.16 -1.90 -19.27
N ALA A 347 6.46 -1.66 -19.04
CA ALA A 347 7.27 -0.79 -19.90
C ALA A 347 7.36 -1.32 -21.35
N MET A 348 7.47 -2.63 -21.55
CA MET A 348 7.41 -3.26 -22.87
C MET A 348 6.01 -3.14 -23.50
N SER A 349 4.95 -3.40 -22.72
CA SER A 349 3.57 -3.36 -23.17
C SER A 349 3.12 -1.98 -23.66
N TYR A 350 3.60 -0.93 -22.99
CA TYR A 350 3.37 0.47 -23.38
C TYR A 350 4.34 0.94 -24.48
N GLY A 351 5.65 0.67 -24.35
CA GLY A 351 6.68 1.28 -25.20
C GLY A 351 7.04 0.54 -26.49
N SER A 352 6.69 -0.75 -26.64
CA SER A 352 7.20 -1.54 -27.77
C SER A 352 6.47 -1.26 -29.09
N LYS A 353 7.25 -0.92 -30.11
CA LYS A 353 6.81 -0.74 -31.51
C LYS A 353 6.99 -1.99 -32.37
N SER A 354 7.48 -3.09 -31.78
CA SER A 354 7.68 -4.36 -32.50
C SER A 354 6.33 -5.03 -32.76
N SER A 355 5.98 -5.25 -34.03
CA SER A 355 4.76 -5.95 -34.42
C SER A 355 4.69 -7.37 -33.86
N ALA A 356 5.84 -8.03 -33.69
CA ALA A 356 5.93 -9.35 -33.07
C ALA A 356 5.60 -9.30 -31.56
N VAL A 357 6.06 -8.27 -30.84
CA VAL A 357 5.73 -8.10 -29.42
C VAL A 357 4.25 -7.75 -29.26
N GLN A 358 3.75 -6.80 -30.07
CA GLN A 358 2.35 -6.37 -30.02
C GLN A 358 1.39 -7.52 -30.37
N SER A 359 1.72 -8.37 -31.35
CA SER A 359 0.89 -9.55 -31.66
C SER A 359 0.87 -10.55 -30.51
N ARG A 360 2.03 -10.88 -29.92
CA ARG A 360 2.14 -11.81 -28.78
C ARG A 360 1.45 -11.28 -27.52
N LEU A 361 1.58 -9.98 -27.22
CA LEU A 361 0.86 -9.34 -26.12
C LEU A 361 -0.66 -9.36 -26.37
N LYS A 362 -1.11 -9.10 -27.60
CA LYS A 362 -2.52 -9.23 -27.95
C LYS A 362 -3.02 -10.66 -27.75
N THR A 363 -2.29 -11.67 -28.24
CA THR A 363 -2.59 -13.09 -28.02
C THR A 363 -2.63 -13.43 -26.53
N PHE A 364 -1.67 -12.96 -25.72
CA PHE A 364 -1.68 -13.15 -24.27
C PHE A 364 -2.93 -12.56 -23.61
N LEU A 365 -3.29 -11.32 -23.96
CA LEU A 365 -4.46 -10.61 -23.40
C LEU A 365 -5.81 -11.19 -23.87
N THR A 366 -5.87 -11.92 -24.99
CA THR A 366 -7.11 -12.51 -25.52
C THR A 366 -7.23 -14.01 -25.27
N GLU A 367 -6.19 -14.81 -25.59
CA GLU A 367 -6.23 -16.27 -25.46
C GLU A 367 -6.10 -16.74 -24.01
N SER A 368 -5.36 -16.05 -23.13
CA SER A 368 -5.22 -16.52 -21.74
C SER A 368 -6.56 -16.51 -20.96
N PRO A 369 -7.39 -15.44 -21.03
CA PRO A 369 -8.74 -15.48 -20.48
C PRO A 369 -9.63 -16.55 -21.13
N THR A 370 -9.58 -16.68 -22.47
CA THR A 370 -10.41 -17.64 -23.20
C THR A 370 -10.03 -19.09 -22.89
N ALA A 371 -8.74 -19.41 -22.78
CA ALA A 371 -8.26 -20.74 -22.39
C ALA A 371 -8.66 -21.10 -20.96
N ARG A 372 -8.63 -20.15 -20.00
CA ARG A 372 -9.16 -20.38 -18.64
C ARG A 372 -10.66 -20.71 -18.66
N GLN A 373 -11.45 -20.04 -19.50
CA GLN A 373 -12.88 -20.33 -19.65
C GLN A 373 -13.18 -21.68 -20.33
N ARG A 374 -12.25 -22.20 -21.14
CA ARG A 374 -12.37 -23.51 -21.81
C ARG A 374 -12.00 -24.70 -20.91
N ILE A 375 -11.53 -24.48 -19.68
CA ILE A 375 -11.19 -25.58 -18.76
C ILE A 375 -12.47 -26.39 -18.44
N PRO A 376 -12.54 -27.69 -18.80
CA PRO A 376 -13.75 -28.49 -18.69
C PRO A 376 -13.94 -29.06 -17.27
N TYR A 377 -14.24 -28.19 -16.30
CA TYR A 377 -14.43 -28.58 -14.89
C TYR A 377 -15.51 -29.67 -14.66
N ALA A 378 -16.54 -29.71 -15.50
CA ALA A 378 -17.53 -30.79 -15.49
C ALA A 378 -16.90 -32.15 -15.85
N LEU A 379 -16.13 -32.21 -16.95
CA LEU A 379 -15.43 -33.42 -17.40
C LEU A 379 -14.40 -33.89 -16.37
N LEU A 380 -13.66 -32.98 -15.75
CA LEU A 380 -12.73 -33.29 -14.65
C LEU A 380 -13.48 -34.01 -13.51
N THR A 381 -14.67 -33.50 -13.14
CA THR A 381 -15.49 -34.06 -12.07
C THR A 381 -16.07 -35.44 -12.45
N GLU A 382 -16.58 -35.59 -13.68
CA GLU A 382 -17.04 -36.88 -14.24
C GLU A 382 -15.93 -37.95 -14.24
N MET A 383 -14.69 -37.54 -14.51
CA MET A 383 -13.50 -38.39 -14.48
C MET A 383 -12.91 -38.57 -13.07
N ARG A 384 -13.60 -38.12 -12.02
CA ARG A 384 -13.18 -38.17 -10.61
C ARG A 384 -11.86 -37.44 -10.33
N ILE A 385 -11.52 -36.46 -11.16
CA ILE A 385 -10.37 -35.56 -10.99
C ILE A 385 -10.85 -34.36 -10.17
N THR A 386 -10.86 -34.51 -8.85
CA THR A 386 -11.32 -33.50 -7.88
C THR A 386 -10.15 -32.76 -7.23
N GLN A 387 -10.46 -31.67 -6.52
CA GLN A 387 -9.48 -30.84 -5.79
C GLN A 387 -8.71 -31.62 -4.71
N ASP A 388 -9.24 -32.76 -4.26
CA ASP A 388 -8.62 -33.63 -3.25
C ASP A 388 -7.38 -34.38 -3.78
N LEU A 389 -7.23 -34.48 -5.11
CA LEU A 389 -6.05 -35.10 -5.71
C LEU A 389 -4.84 -34.17 -5.59
N PRO A 390 -3.69 -34.61 -5.04
CA PRO A 390 -2.48 -33.79 -4.95
C PRO A 390 -1.98 -33.24 -6.29
N ILE A 391 -2.29 -33.93 -7.39
CA ILE A 391 -1.92 -33.53 -8.75
C ILE A 391 -2.87 -32.50 -9.38
N TYR A 392 -4.02 -32.18 -8.75
CA TYR A 392 -5.09 -31.41 -9.37
C TYR A 392 -4.64 -30.01 -9.84
N ALA A 393 -3.91 -29.28 -8.99
CA ALA A 393 -3.41 -27.95 -9.34
C ALA A 393 -2.41 -27.98 -10.49
N GLU A 394 -1.45 -28.92 -10.46
CA GLU A 394 -0.45 -29.08 -11.53
C GLU A 394 -1.09 -29.53 -12.86
N LEU A 395 -2.13 -30.36 -12.79
CA LEU A 395 -2.90 -30.79 -13.95
C LEU A 395 -3.74 -29.66 -14.55
N LEU A 396 -4.34 -28.80 -13.74
CA LEU A 396 -5.04 -27.60 -14.22
C LEU A 396 -4.08 -26.66 -14.97
N ASP A 397 -2.89 -26.42 -14.44
CA ASP A 397 -1.87 -25.58 -15.12
C ASP A 397 -1.45 -26.21 -16.46
N LYS A 398 -1.18 -27.52 -16.50
CA LYS A 398 -0.86 -28.25 -17.73
C LYS A 398 -1.98 -28.16 -18.76
N LEU A 399 -3.21 -28.44 -18.35
CA LEU A 399 -4.41 -28.38 -19.19
C LEU A 399 -4.63 -26.97 -19.74
N PHE A 400 -4.48 -25.93 -18.89
CA PHE A 400 -4.52 -24.53 -19.29
C PHE A 400 -3.49 -24.20 -20.38
N PHE A 401 -2.25 -24.68 -20.26
CA PHE A 401 -1.22 -24.45 -21.27
C PHE A 401 -1.49 -25.19 -22.59
N GLU A 402 -1.96 -26.43 -22.57
CA GLU A 402 -2.30 -27.16 -23.80
C GLU A 402 -3.55 -26.58 -24.50
N LEU A 403 -4.51 -26.03 -23.73
CA LEU A 403 -5.65 -25.24 -24.24
C LEU A 403 -5.18 -23.91 -24.87
N MET A 404 -4.27 -23.17 -24.22
CA MET A 404 -3.67 -21.94 -24.75
C MET A 404 -2.91 -22.16 -26.06
N ASP A 405 -2.25 -23.32 -26.19
CA ASP A 405 -1.48 -23.67 -27.38
C ASP A 405 -2.35 -24.27 -28.51
N GLY A 406 -3.68 -24.36 -28.30
CA GLY A 406 -4.65 -24.83 -29.29
C GLY A 406 -4.63 -26.33 -29.56
N LYS A 407 -3.94 -27.12 -28.73
CA LYS A 407 -3.74 -28.56 -28.92
C LYS A 407 -4.90 -29.42 -28.43
N LEU A 408 -5.78 -28.86 -27.60
CA LEU A 408 -6.98 -29.48 -27.06
C LEU A 408 -8.18 -28.64 -27.49
N SER A 409 -8.73 -28.96 -28.66
CA SER A 409 -9.83 -28.22 -29.29
C SER A 409 -11.17 -28.95 -29.15
N THR A 410 -11.16 -30.28 -29.05
CA THR A 410 -12.39 -31.10 -28.95
C THR A 410 -12.58 -31.72 -27.56
N PRO A 411 -13.83 -32.02 -27.14
CA PRO A 411 -14.08 -32.74 -25.88
C PRO A 411 -13.43 -34.13 -25.84
N GLU A 412 -13.26 -34.76 -26.99
CA GLU A 412 -12.64 -36.08 -27.15
C GLU A 412 -11.13 -36.03 -26.89
N GLU A 413 -10.43 -35.04 -27.46
CA GLU A 413 -9.02 -34.76 -27.17
C GLU A 413 -8.82 -34.45 -25.67
N MET A 414 -9.69 -33.62 -25.08
CA MET A 414 -9.62 -33.30 -23.65
C MET A 414 -9.80 -34.54 -22.78
N LYS A 415 -10.76 -35.42 -23.12
CA LYS A 415 -10.99 -36.68 -22.39
C LYS A 415 -9.79 -37.63 -22.50
N ALA A 416 -9.24 -37.81 -23.70
CA ALA A 416 -8.06 -38.64 -23.92
C ALA A 416 -6.81 -38.10 -23.20
N TYR A 417 -6.65 -36.77 -23.13
CA TYR A 417 -5.57 -36.14 -22.37
C TYR A 417 -5.70 -36.34 -20.85
N LEU A 418 -6.93 -36.35 -20.33
CA LEU A 418 -7.22 -36.48 -18.90
C LEU A 418 -7.27 -37.95 -18.42
N GLU A 419 -7.47 -38.91 -19.32
CA GLU A 419 -7.66 -40.33 -18.97
C GLU A 419 -6.50 -40.93 -18.13
N PRO A 420 -5.20 -40.66 -18.40
CA PRO A 420 -4.10 -41.13 -17.55
C PRO A 420 -4.10 -40.59 -16.12
N TYR A 421 -4.87 -39.53 -15.83
CA TYR A 421 -4.95 -38.87 -14.53
C TYR A 421 -6.23 -39.22 -13.76
N SER A 422 -7.18 -39.92 -14.39
CA SER A 422 -8.41 -40.40 -13.74
C SER A 422 -8.07 -41.48 -12.68
N PRO A 423 -8.48 -41.32 -11.42
CA PRO A 423 -8.38 -42.40 -10.43
C PRO A 423 -9.08 -43.67 -10.91
N PRO A 424 -8.56 -44.87 -10.58
CA PRO A 424 -9.23 -46.13 -10.89
C PRO A 424 -10.63 -46.15 -10.28
N ALA A 425 -11.56 -46.83 -10.94
CA ALA A 425 -12.93 -46.93 -10.42
C ALA A 425 -12.90 -47.59 -9.03
N PRO A 426 -13.65 -47.07 -8.05
CA PRO A 426 -13.79 -47.74 -6.76
C PRO A 426 -14.32 -49.16 -7.01
N PRO A 427 -13.85 -50.17 -6.24
CA PRO A 427 -14.31 -51.55 -6.42
C PRO A 427 -15.84 -51.58 -6.32
N PRO A 428 -16.53 -52.33 -7.20
CA PRO A 428 -17.98 -52.37 -7.18
C PRO A 428 -18.46 -52.77 -5.79
N PRO A 429 -19.52 -52.14 -5.25
CA PRO A 429 -19.99 -52.43 -3.90
C PRO A 429 -20.28 -53.92 -3.81
N VAL A 430 -19.54 -54.60 -2.94
CA VAL A 430 -19.72 -56.04 -2.71
C VAL A 430 -21.07 -56.21 -2.04
N ASN A 431 -22.09 -56.45 -2.87
CA ASN A 431 -23.40 -56.87 -2.44
C ASN A 431 -23.25 -58.23 -1.75
N LEU A 432 -22.96 -58.18 -0.45
CA LEU A 432 -22.98 -59.32 0.45
C LEU A 432 -24.40 -59.88 0.45
N ARG A 433 -24.68 -60.77 -0.51
CA ARG A 433 -25.88 -61.61 -0.53
C ARG A 433 -25.89 -62.36 0.80
N ARG A 434 -26.69 -61.89 1.76
CA ARG A 434 -27.01 -62.64 2.97
C ARG A 434 -27.41 -64.05 2.53
N ALA A 435 -26.58 -65.03 2.87
CA ALA A 435 -26.92 -66.42 2.66
C ALA A 435 -28.26 -66.68 3.37
N ARG A 436 -29.24 -67.24 2.65
CA ARG A 436 -30.50 -67.68 3.27
C ARG A 436 -30.14 -68.72 4.32
N ALA A 437 -30.28 -68.35 5.60
CA ALA A 437 -30.17 -69.29 6.70
C ALA A 437 -31.15 -70.45 6.46
N LYS A 438 -30.63 -71.67 6.54
CA LYS A 438 -31.41 -72.89 6.31
C LYS A 438 -32.44 -73.02 7.44
N LYS A 439 -33.71 -73.21 7.07
CA LYS A 439 -34.83 -73.26 8.02
C LYS A 439 -34.85 -74.62 8.72
N GLU A 440 -34.20 -74.72 9.88
CA GLU A 440 -34.34 -75.88 10.76
C GLU A 440 -35.66 -75.82 11.57
N ALA A 441 -36.12 -76.98 12.00
CA ALA A 441 -37.48 -77.20 12.49
C ALA A 441 -37.66 -76.76 13.96
N ARG A 442 -38.86 -76.25 14.29
CA ARG A 442 -39.28 -75.97 15.67
C ARG A 442 -39.48 -77.28 16.46
N PRO A 443 -39.00 -77.38 17.71
CA PRO A 443 -39.61 -78.23 18.73
C PRO A 443 -40.86 -77.56 19.31
N SER A 444 -41.71 -78.33 19.99
CA SER A 444 -43.05 -77.90 20.40
C SER A 444 -43.23 -77.73 21.93
N ARG A 445 -44.12 -76.77 22.27
CA ARG A 445 -45.02 -76.75 23.44
C ARG A 445 -44.48 -76.45 24.85
N ALA A 446 -44.98 -75.33 25.38
CA ALA A 446 -45.42 -75.07 26.78
C ALA A 446 -44.46 -75.25 27.98
N LYS A 447 -44.18 -74.13 28.67
CA LYS A 447 -44.79 -73.76 29.97
C LYS A 447 -44.38 -72.34 30.40
N ALA A 448 -45.15 -71.73 31.30
CA ALA A 448 -44.91 -70.38 31.82
C ALA A 448 -44.31 -70.40 33.23
N LYS A 449 -43.41 -69.44 33.54
CA LYS A 449 -43.48 -68.48 34.69
C LYS A 449 -42.12 -67.85 35.04
N LYS A 450 -42.15 -66.52 35.23
CA LYS A 450 -41.21 -65.66 36.03
C LYS A 450 -39.74 -65.58 35.52
N ALA A 451 -38.98 -64.50 35.71
CA ALA A 451 -39.20 -63.22 36.44
C ALA A 451 -38.56 -62.01 35.71
N ALA A 452 -38.77 -60.81 36.27
CA ALA A 452 -37.98 -59.55 36.19
C ALA A 452 -36.86 -59.45 35.12
N ALA A 453 -36.92 -58.51 34.17
CA ALA A 453 -36.69 -57.06 34.32
C ALA A 453 -35.24 -56.68 34.71
N VAL A 454 -34.59 -55.84 33.87
CA VAL A 454 -33.59 -54.78 34.21
C VAL A 454 -32.96 -54.23 32.90
N THR A 455 -33.26 -52.95 32.59
CA THR A 455 -32.44 -51.86 31.98
C THR A 455 -31.49 -52.07 30.78
N VAL A 456 -31.12 -51.10 29.91
CA VAL A 456 -31.59 -49.75 29.45
C VAL A 456 -30.56 -49.28 28.37
N ALA A 457 -30.96 -48.38 27.46
CA ALA A 457 -30.12 -47.55 26.55
C ALA A 457 -29.32 -48.29 25.43
N ALA A 458 -29.00 -47.66 24.28
CA ALA A 458 -29.37 -46.36 23.70
C ALA A 458 -29.58 -46.56 22.18
N GLU A 459 -30.62 -46.02 21.55
CA GLU A 459 -30.60 -44.76 20.75
C GLU A 459 -29.51 -44.66 19.67
N GLU A 460 -29.95 -44.62 18.40
CA GLU A 460 -29.29 -43.89 17.30
C GLU A 460 -30.39 -43.30 16.37
N GLU A 461 -29.98 -42.38 15.49
CA GLU A 461 -30.79 -41.33 14.87
C GLU A 461 -31.80 -41.71 13.75
N ALA A 462 -32.72 -40.76 13.56
CA ALA A 462 -33.28 -40.24 12.29
C ALA A 462 -33.30 -41.11 11.01
N ALA A 463 -34.44 -41.09 10.31
CA ALA A 463 -34.69 -40.05 9.30
C ALA A 463 -35.87 -40.38 8.36
N GLY A 464 -36.52 -39.32 7.85
CA GLY A 464 -36.95 -39.29 6.45
C GLY A 464 -38.45 -39.34 6.14
N LEU A 465 -38.79 -38.52 5.12
CA LEU A 465 -39.94 -38.44 4.20
C LEU A 465 -40.64 -37.07 4.25
N ALA A 466 -40.99 -36.42 3.13
CA ALA A 466 -40.64 -36.65 1.73
C ALA A 466 -40.95 -35.38 0.89
N SER A 467 -40.69 -35.45 -0.43
CA SER A 467 -41.31 -34.66 -1.51
C SER A 467 -42.66 -34.00 -1.19
N GLY A 468 -42.97 -32.75 -1.56
CA GLY A 468 -42.50 -31.98 -2.71
C GLY A 468 -43.66 -31.80 -3.71
N LEU A 469 -43.83 -30.59 -4.27
CA LEU A 469 -44.72 -30.31 -5.42
C LEU A 469 -44.47 -28.89 -5.97
N THR A 470 -44.70 -28.74 -7.27
CA THR A 470 -44.64 -27.49 -8.04
C THR A 470 -45.98 -26.76 -8.03
N GLU A 471 -46.00 -25.42 -8.07
CA GLU A 471 -46.61 -24.67 -9.19
C GLU A 471 -46.42 -23.14 -9.09
N VAL A 472 -46.88 -22.43 -10.13
CA VAL A 472 -46.56 -21.05 -10.51
C VAL A 472 -47.69 -20.09 -10.13
N GLY A 473 -47.39 -18.85 -9.76
CA GLY A 473 -48.42 -17.85 -9.45
C GLY A 473 -47.89 -16.42 -9.30
N ASP A 474 -47.73 -15.73 -10.43
CA ASP A 474 -47.35 -14.31 -10.50
C ASP A 474 -48.61 -13.42 -10.54
N LEU A 475 -48.80 -12.47 -9.61
CA LEU A 475 -49.79 -11.38 -9.71
C LEU A 475 -49.48 -10.20 -8.76
N THR A 476 -49.11 -9.06 -9.37
CA THR A 476 -49.59 -7.68 -9.11
C THR A 476 -50.04 -7.24 -7.69
N GLY A 477 -49.38 -6.22 -7.12
CA GLY A 477 -49.95 -5.37 -6.04
C GLY A 477 -50.91 -4.29 -6.60
N PRO A 478 -51.08 -3.11 -5.95
CA PRO A 478 -50.68 -2.68 -4.61
C PRO A 478 -51.86 -2.14 -3.76
N ASP A 479 -51.76 -2.06 -2.43
CA ASP A 479 -52.47 -0.99 -1.71
C ASP A 479 -51.89 -0.58 -0.35
N ARG A 480 -52.26 0.66 -0.03
CA ARG A 480 -52.06 1.54 1.12
C ARG A 480 -52.18 0.89 2.51
N GLY A 481 -51.37 1.38 3.45
CA GLY A 481 -51.62 1.20 4.90
C GLY A 481 -52.50 2.33 5.48
N PRO A 482 -52.73 2.30 6.80
CA PRO A 482 -52.94 3.54 7.57
C PRO A 482 -52.15 3.60 8.89
N GLU A 483 -51.52 4.73 9.14
CA GLU A 483 -51.31 5.29 10.49
C GLU A 483 -52.38 6.40 10.67
N PRO A 484 -52.87 6.71 11.89
CA PRO A 484 -52.12 7.64 12.76
C PRO A 484 -52.29 7.49 14.29
N ALA A 485 -51.20 7.76 15.05
CA ALA A 485 -51.06 8.65 16.24
C ALA A 485 -52.20 8.82 17.33
N PRO A 486 -52.01 9.60 18.42
CA PRO A 486 -50.80 10.07 19.11
C PRO A 486 -50.78 9.75 20.64
N ARG A 487 -49.64 10.01 21.33
CA ARG A 487 -49.62 10.62 22.69
C ARG A 487 -48.21 11.08 23.10
N THR A 488 -48.08 12.37 23.41
CA THR A 488 -46.94 13.06 24.05
C THR A 488 -47.33 13.45 25.50
N PRO A 489 -46.49 14.16 26.27
CA PRO A 489 -45.07 13.95 26.57
C PRO A 489 -44.83 13.83 28.10
N ILE A 490 -43.61 13.44 28.54
CA ILE A 490 -43.15 13.68 29.92
C ILE A 490 -41.81 14.42 29.88
N ALA A 491 -41.68 15.47 30.70
CA ALA A 491 -40.51 16.33 30.74
C ALA A 491 -39.85 16.36 32.14
N LYS A 492 -38.51 16.35 32.13
CA LYS A 492 -37.56 16.92 33.11
C LYS A 492 -37.93 16.94 34.61
N VAL A 493 -37.12 16.22 35.41
CA VAL A 493 -36.70 16.67 36.75
C VAL A 493 -35.19 16.40 36.94
N ALA A 494 -34.52 17.36 37.58
CA ALA A 494 -33.17 17.27 38.16
C ALA A 494 -33.16 18.19 39.43
N PRO A 495 -32.09 18.28 40.24
CA PRO A 495 -31.41 17.19 40.95
C PRO A 495 -31.32 17.45 42.48
N THR A 496 -31.12 16.38 43.30
CA THR A 496 -30.59 16.39 44.70
C THR A 496 -31.37 17.17 45.80
N PRO A 497 -31.39 16.67 47.07
CA PRO A 497 -30.33 16.99 48.03
C PRO A 497 -29.98 15.85 49.04
N ALA A 498 -28.92 16.04 49.81
CA ALA A 498 -28.52 15.18 50.94
C ALA A 498 -28.83 15.84 52.29
N PRO A 499 -28.95 15.05 53.37
CA PRO A 499 -28.41 15.44 54.67
C PRO A 499 -27.70 14.27 55.43
N ALA A 500 -27.05 14.46 56.58
CA ALA A 500 -25.91 15.33 56.90
C ALA A 500 -25.48 15.17 58.39
N LYS A 501 -24.22 14.79 58.66
CA LYS A 501 -23.51 14.90 59.98
C LYS A 501 -24.15 14.03 61.12
N VAL A 502 -23.60 13.78 62.31
CA VAL A 502 -22.56 14.36 63.22
C VAL A 502 -21.90 13.19 64.02
N ALA A 503 -20.80 13.33 64.80
CA ALA A 503 -19.39 13.48 64.42
C ALA A 503 -18.44 13.48 65.65
N VAL A 504 -17.28 12.78 65.62
CA VAL A 504 -16.02 13.07 66.40
C VAL A 504 -16.09 12.64 67.92
N PRO A 505 -15.02 12.18 68.65
CA PRO A 505 -13.67 12.80 68.71
C PRO A 505 -12.38 11.95 68.90
N LYS A 506 -11.28 12.70 68.70
CA LYS A 506 -9.85 12.47 68.99
C LYS A 506 -9.46 11.62 70.22
N LYS A 507 -8.43 10.78 70.05
CA LYS A 507 -7.18 10.77 70.87
C LYS A 507 -6.05 10.20 69.97
N ALA A 508 -5.09 11.02 69.53
CA ALA A 508 -3.91 11.49 70.27
C ALA A 508 -2.78 10.45 70.32
N ALA A 509 -1.77 10.65 69.48
CA ALA A 509 -0.45 10.07 69.69
C ALA A 509 0.25 10.81 70.85
N PRO A 510 0.93 10.08 71.76
CA PRO A 510 1.89 10.67 72.70
C PRO A 510 3.34 10.41 72.22
N ALA A 511 4.08 11.50 72.03
CA ALA A 511 5.51 11.54 72.35
C ALA A 511 5.65 11.92 73.85
N PRO A 512 6.86 12.13 74.44
CA PRO A 512 8.23 11.92 73.94
C PRO A 512 9.14 11.16 74.93
N VAL A 513 10.42 10.97 74.56
CA VAL A 513 11.53 11.08 75.53
C VAL A 513 12.43 12.24 75.09
N VAL A 514 12.83 13.07 76.04
CA VAL A 514 13.41 14.41 75.86
C VAL A 514 14.89 14.40 76.27
N VAL A 515 15.60 15.50 75.97
CA VAL A 515 16.83 16.05 76.62
C VAL A 515 18.08 15.98 75.71
N LYS A 516 18.82 17.07 75.39
CA LYS A 516 18.66 18.54 75.60
C LYS A 516 19.67 19.33 74.71
N ALA A 517 19.35 20.61 74.43
CA ALA A 517 20.24 21.80 74.43
C ALA A 517 21.31 22.11 73.34
N ALA A 518 21.52 23.43 73.18
CA ALA A 518 22.69 24.20 72.70
C ALA A 518 23.17 23.98 71.24
N VAL A 519 23.25 24.98 70.34
CA VAL A 519 23.97 26.29 70.35
C VAL A 519 25.48 26.15 70.11
N GLU A 520 25.95 26.87 69.07
CA GLU A 520 27.31 27.11 68.53
C GLU A 520 28.53 26.99 69.51
N PRO A 521 29.72 26.54 69.03
CA PRO A 521 30.58 27.39 68.18
C PRO A 521 31.49 26.73 67.11
N LYS A 522 32.08 27.61 66.26
CA LYS A 522 33.26 27.41 65.38
C LYS A 522 34.58 27.36 66.23
N PRO A 523 35.83 27.51 65.70
CA PRO A 523 36.41 27.34 64.34
C PRO A 523 37.78 26.57 64.29
N VAL A 524 38.19 26.03 63.13
CA VAL A 524 39.60 25.94 62.67
C VAL A 524 39.57 26.01 61.12
N ALA A 525 39.85 27.15 60.45
CA ALA A 525 41.14 27.80 60.15
C ALA A 525 41.98 27.06 59.07
N ALA A 526 42.64 27.72 58.09
CA ALA A 526 42.60 29.12 57.61
C ALA A 526 43.39 29.26 56.28
N LYS A 527 43.37 30.49 55.71
CA LYS A 527 44.14 31.04 54.55
C LYS A 527 43.42 30.88 53.18
N LYS A 528 43.20 31.96 52.39
CA LYS A 528 43.56 33.39 52.56
C LYS A 528 42.51 34.34 51.92
N SER A 529 42.40 35.52 52.54
CA SER A 529 41.93 36.85 52.06
C SER A 529 41.95 37.09 50.53
N ILE A 530 41.14 37.98 49.92
CA ILE A 530 40.86 39.39 50.31
C ILE A 530 39.44 39.84 49.90
N ALA A 531 38.87 40.77 50.67
CA ALA A 531 37.78 41.68 50.30
C ALA A 531 37.99 43.02 51.07
N PRO A 532 37.14 44.06 50.91
CA PRO A 532 36.75 44.79 49.70
C PRO A 532 37.10 46.30 49.84
N VAL A 533 36.74 47.18 48.90
CA VAL A 533 36.17 48.53 49.19
C VAL A 533 35.66 49.25 47.92
N LYS A 534 34.63 50.09 48.15
CA LYS A 534 33.82 50.93 47.26
C LYS A 534 34.61 51.92 46.39
N ALA A 535 34.07 52.23 45.20
CA ALA A 535 33.86 53.63 44.75
C ALA A 535 32.78 53.71 43.64
N ALA A 536 31.83 54.62 43.80
CA ALA A 536 31.06 55.26 42.72
C ALA A 536 31.53 56.75 42.66
N PRO A 537 30.90 57.73 41.97
CA PRO A 537 29.71 57.72 41.09
C PRO A 537 29.84 58.66 39.84
N VAL A 538 28.70 59.08 39.23
CA VAL A 538 28.51 60.32 38.39
C VAL A 538 29.01 60.22 36.92
N LYS A 539 28.42 60.79 35.83
CA LYS A 539 27.48 61.92 35.51
C LYS A 539 26.48 61.48 34.40
N ALA A 540 25.17 61.76 34.45
CA ALA A 540 24.45 62.93 33.86
C ALA A 540 24.69 63.17 32.34
N VAL A 541 23.72 63.15 31.40
CA VAL A 541 22.42 63.89 31.25
C VAL A 541 22.63 65.38 30.94
N PRO A 542 22.20 65.93 29.76
CA PRO A 542 20.81 66.38 29.49
C PRO A 542 20.30 66.05 28.06
N ALA A 543 19.01 65.93 27.70
CA ALA A 543 17.75 66.62 28.07
C ALA A 543 17.49 67.98 27.37
N LYS A 544 16.46 68.03 26.50
CA LYS A 544 15.41 69.09 26.37
C LYS A 544 14.40 68.68 25.26
N LYS A 545 13.11 68.51 25.58
CA LYS A 545 11.98 69.48 25.49
C LYS A 545 11.60 69.83 24.02
N ALA A 546 10.32 69.86 23.62
CA ALA A 546 9.12 70.17 24.41
C ALA A 546 7.82 69.45 23.96
N ALA A 547 6.90 69.33 24.92
CA ALA A 547 5.44 69.37 24.76
C ALA A 547 4.96 70.72 25.40
N PRO A 548 3.70 71.23 25.29
CA PRO A 548 2.46 70.47 25.54
C PRO A 548 1.16 71.00 24.83
N ALA A 549 0.00 70.58 25.39
CA ALA A 549 -1.39 71.05 25.21
C ALA A 549 -2.14 70.53 23.95
N LYS A 550 -3.33 69.91 23.98
CA LYS A 550 -4.52 69.75 24.88
C LYS A 550 -5.76 70.40 24.25
N GLN A 551 -6.85 69.62 24.22
CA GLN A 551 -8.31 69.92 24.22
C GLN A 551 -9.04 69.16 23.09
N VAL A 552 -10.28 68.66 23.22
CA VAL A 552 -11.19 68.40 24.36
C VAL A 552 -12.18 67.30 23.90
N ALA A 553 -12.64 66.41 24.78
CA ALA A 553 -13.66 65.41 24.46
C ALA A 553 -15.10 65.92 24.70
N LYS A 554 -16.11 65.42 23.96
CA LYS A 554 -17.51 65.26 24.44
C LYS A 554 -18.45 64.51 23.46
N LYS A 555 -19.13 63.50 24.03
CA LYS A 555 -20.57 63.14 23.88
C LYS A 555 -21.18 62.65 22.54
N ALA A 556 -21.73 61.43 22.61
CA ALA A 556 -22.92 60.96 21.87
C ALA A 556 -24.22 61.70 22.40
N PRO A 557 -25.49 61.52 21.91
CA PRO A 557 -26.09 60.26 21.38
C PRO A 557 -27.28 60.36 20.36
N VAL A 558 -27.97 59.23 20.10
CA VAL A 558 -29.46 59.03 19.84
C VAL A 558 -30.02 58.77 18.40
N LYS A 559 -30.74 57.62 18.27
CA LYS A 559 -31.85 57.17 17.36
C LYS A 559 -31.63 57.02 15.82
N VAL A 560 -31.95 55.87 15.19
CA VAL A 560 -33.27 55.23 14.83
C VAL A 560 -34.01 56.07 13.76
N VAL A 561 -34.34 55.57 12.56
CA VAL A 561 -35.53 54.75 12.16
C VAL A 561 -35.26 53.88 10.90
N ALA A 562 -36.02 52.79 10.75
CA ALA A 562 -35.97 51.76 9.69
C ALA A 562 -36.60 52.10 8.31
N LYS A 563 -36.47 51.18 7.33
CA LYS A 563 -37.64 50.60 6.61
C LYS A 563 -37.34 49.31 5.81
N ASN A 564 -38.26 48.35 5.89
CA ASN A 564 -38.35 47.13 5.07
C ASN A 564 -39.15 47.38 3.77
N VAL A 565 -38.83 46.68 2.67
CA VAL A 565 -39.74 46.12 1.64
C VAL A 565 -39.02 44.89 1.03
N VAL A 566 -39.37 43.63 1.35
CA VAL A 566 -40.46 42.76 0.82
C VAL A 566 -40.26 42.26 -0.62
N ALA A 567 -40.52 40.97 -0.82
CA ALA A 567 -40.19 40.14 -1.98
C ALA A 567 -41.17 40.18 -3.16
N LYS A 568 -40.71 39.69 -4.33
CA LYS A 568 -41.41 38.86 -5.35
C LYS A 568 -40.33 38.32 -6.31
N LYS A 569 -40.15 37.00 -6.56
CA LYS A 569 -41.03 35.96 -7.11
C LYS A 569 -41.34 36.17 -8.61
N GLY A 570 -40.77 35.35 -9.50
CA GLY A 570 -41.10 35.34 -10.93
C GLY A 570 -40.13 34.58 -11.85
N ALA A 571 -40.34 33.27 -12.04
CA ALA A 571 -40.05 32.59 -13.31
C ALA A 571 -41.35 32.61 -14.16
N PRO A 572 -41.30 32.62 -15.50
CA PRO A 572 -41.25 31.39 -16.34
C PRO A 572 -40.24 31.51 -17.51
N ALA A 573 -39.71 30.49 -18.20
CA ALA A 573 -40.16 29.15 -18.64
C ALA A 573 -40.79 29.06 -20.06
N LYS A 574 -40.25 28.12 -20.87
CA LYS A 574 -40.76 27.45 -22.10
C LYS A 574 -40.53 28.05 -23.51
N ALA A 575 -39.86 27.23 -24.36
CA ALA A 575 -40.23 26.74 -25.72
C ALA A 575 -38.95 26.59 -26.59
N VAL A 576 -38.42 25.42 -26.99
CA VAL A 576 -38.93 24.20 -27.68
C VAL A 576 -39.21 24.39 -29.19
N ALA A 577 -38.24 23.99 -30.04
CA ALA A 577 -38.37 23.30 -31.35
C ALA A 577 -36.95 23.20 -31.99
N LYS A 578 -36.28 22.05 -32.12
CA LYS A 578 -36.46 20.97 -33.10
C LYS A 578 -36.74 21.42 -34.55
N LYS A 579 -35.70 21.38 -35.41
CA LYS A 579 -35.67 20.59 -36.67
C LYS A 579 -34.26 20.57 -37.30
N ALA A 580 -33.93 19.45 -37.92
CA ALA A 580 -32.75 19.26 -38.78
C ALA A 580 -33.24 18.90 -40.22
N PRO A 581 -32.43 18.30 -41.11
CA PRO A 581 -31.52 18.98 -42.02
C PRO A 581 -31.93 18.82 -43.50
N VAL A 582 -31.29 19.54 -44.43
CA VAL A 582 -31.49 19.34 -45.89
C VAL A 582 -30.16 19.26 -46.64
N LYS A 583 -30.08 18.29 -47.56
CA LYS A 583 -28.97 17.96 -48.48
C LYS A 583 -29.16 18.65 -49.86
N VAL A 584 -28.27 18.30 -50.81
CA VAL A 584 -28.42 18.31 -52.29
C VAL A 584 -27.79 19.54 -53.00
N ALA A 585 -27.02 19.44 -54.10
CA ALA A 585 -26.19 18.32 -54.63
C ALA A 585 -25.24 18.77 -55.78
N SER A 586 -24.14 18.00 -55.95
CA SER A 586 -23.56 17.50 -57.22
C SER A 586 -23.10 18.42 -58.38
N LYS A 587 -21.86 18.17 -58.85
CA LYS A 587 -21.46 17.81 -60.25
C LYS A 587 -19.99 17.33 -60.20
N LYS A 588 -19.67 16.05 -60.48
CA LYS A 588 -19.34 15.45 -61.80
C LYS A 588 -18.29 16.23 -62.62
N ALA A 589 -17.04 15.72 -62.68
CA ALA A 589 -16.40 15.21 -63.93
C ALA A 589 -14.90 14.90 -63.75
N ALA A 590 -14.48 13.77 -64.33
CA ALA A 590 -13.12 13.42 -64.78
C ALA A 590 -13.30 12.66 -66.12
N PRO A 591 -12.29 12.13 -66.83
CA PRO A 591 -10.82 12.28 -66.75
C PRO A 591 -10.20 12.66 -68.14
N VAL A 592 -8.89 12.43 -68.39
CA VAL A 592 -8.28 11.78 -69.61
C VAL A 592 -6.78 12.14 -69.82
N LYS A 593 -5.91 11.10 -69.85
CA LYS A 593 -4.68 10.80 -70.68
C LYS A 593 -3.66 11.90 -71.10
N ALA A 594 -2.40 11.61 -71.50
CA ALA A 594 -1.40 10.53 -71.29
C ALA A 594 -0.11 10.82 -72.13
N ALA A 595 1.09 10.40 -71.68
CA ALA A 595 2.33 10.09 -72.44
C ALA A 595 3.47 9.82 -71.42
N ALA A 596 4.26 8.72 -71.43
CA ALA A 596 5.27 8.26 -72.41
C ALA A 596 6.50 9.22 -72.50
N LYS A 597 7.79 8.82 -72.49
CA LYS A 597 8.43 7.49 -72.66
C LYS A 597 9.94 7.54 -72.24
N THR A 598 10.49 6.41 -71.76
CA THR A 598 11.91 5.90 -71.87
C THR A 598 13.15 6.81 -72.04
N VAL A 599 14.23 6.52 -71.26
CA VAL A 599 15.68 6.35 -71.61
C VAL A 599 16.41 5.93 -70.30
N VAL A 600 17.03 4.76 -70.11
CA VAL A 600 18.23 4.10 -70.71
C VAL A 600 19.60 4.55 -70.13
N ALA A 601 19.99 3.85 -69.05
CA ALA A 601 21.30 3.18 -68.81
C ALA A 601 22.63 3.90 -68.42
N LYS A 602 23.45 3.09 -67.71
CA LYS A 602 24.93 2.97 -67.63
C LYS A 602 25.73 3.56 -66.44
N LYS A 603 26.49 2.62 -65.83
CA LYS A 603 27.87 2.65 -65.27
C LYS A 603 28.27 3.80 -64.32
N ALA A 604 28.74 3.57 -63.08
CA ALA A 604 29.81 2.70 -62.56
C ALA A 604 31.25 3.29 -62.65
N VAL A 605 31.75 3.72 -61.47
CA VAL A 605 33.15 3.64 -60.94
C VAL A 605 34.28 4.43 -61.66
N PRO A 606 35.12 5.15 -60.89
CA PRO A 606 36.56 4.79 -60.76
C PRO A 606 36.96 4.69 -59.25
N ALA A 607 37.80 3.79 -58.70
CA ALA A 607 38.89 2.90 -59.12
C ALA A 607 40.34 3.45 -59.08
N LYS A 608 41.15 2.88 -58.15
CA LYS A 608 42.66 2.77 -58.13
C LYS A 608 43.41 4.10 -57.86
N LYS A 609 44.67 4.19 -57.35
CA LYS A 609 45.82 3.31 -56.99
C LYS A 609 46.80 4.13 -56.05
N ALA A 610 47.93 3.67 -55.51
CA ALA A 610 48.20 2.62 -54.47
C ALA A 610 49.68 2.67 -53.95
N ALA A 611 49.93 2.36 -52.65
CA ALA A 611 51.24 1.98 -52.02
C ALA A 611 52.33 3.10 -51.83
N PRO A 612 53.45 2.93 -51.06
CA PRO A 612 53.97 1.69 -50.42
C PRO A 612 54.65 1.74 -48.99
N ALA A 613 54.64 0.57 -48.31
CA ALA A 613 55.75 -0.13 -47.60
C ALA A 613 56.35 0.24 -46.20
N LYS A 614 56.57 -0.83 -45.40
CA LYS A 614 57.55 -1.08 -44.28
C LYS A 614 57.29 -0.36 -42.93
N LYS A 615 57.56 -0.93 -41.73
CA LYS A 615 58.40 -2.09 -41.31
C LYS A 615 57.96 -2.69 -39.94
N ALA A 616 58.07 -4.02 -39.81
CA ALA A 616 58.54 -4.83 -38.65
C ALA A 616 57.73 -4.99 -37.33
N ALA A 617 57.81 -6.21 -36.77
CA ALA A 617 57.33 -6.68 -35.46
C ALA A 617 58.53 -6.78 -34.44
N PRO A 618 58.45 -7.33 -33.19
CA PRO A 618 57.92 -8.68 -32.87
C PRO A 618 57.32 -8.95 -31.45
N ALA A 619 56.79 -10.17 -31.30
CA ALA A 619 56.80 -11.03 -30.09
C ALA A 619 56.01 -10.60 -28.81
N LYS A 620 55.62 -11.48 -27.88
CA LYS A 620 55.22 -12.91 -27.74
C LYS A 620 55.32 -13.23 -26.23
N LYS A 621 54.51 -14.16 -25.71
CA LYS A 621 54.51 -14.72 -24.33
C LYS A 621 54.03 -13.76 -23.22
N ALA A 622 53.55 -14.23 -22.06
CA ALA A 622 52.83 -15.48 -21.70
C ALA A 622 52.33 -15.31 -20.25
N ALA A 623 51.30 -16.05 -19.83
CA ALA A 623 50.98 -16.22 -18.41
C ALA A 623 52.08 -17.03 -17.69
N PRO A 624 52.11 -16.98 -16.35
CA PRO A 624 52.24 -18.25 -15.62
C PRO A 624 51.20 -18.41 -14.51
N ALA A 625 50.95 -19.67 -14.16
CA ALA A 625 50.01 -20.08 -13.12
C ALA A 625 50.69 -20.34 -11.76
N LYS A 626 49.83 -20.53 -10.74
CA LYS A 626 50.02 -21.28 -9.48
C LYS A 626 51.46 -21.72 -9.10
N ALA A 627 51.91 -21.29 -7.92
CA ALA A 627 52.73 -22.12 -7.04
C ALA A 627 52.41 -21.85 -5.57
N ALA A 628 52.25 -22.91 -4.77
CA ALA A 628 52.04 -22.82 -3.34
C ALA A 628 53.37 -22.75 -2.58
N LYS A 629 53.38 -22.13 -1.39
CA LYS A 629 54.42 -22.37 -0.37
C LYS A 629 53.80 -22.45 1.03
N LYS A 630 53.99 -23.61 1.67
CA LYS A 630 53.88 -23.75 3.14
C LYS A 630 55.05 -23.00 3.79
N ALA A 631 54.78 -22.32 4.90
CA ALA A 631 55.74 -22.09 5.98
C ALA A 631 54.95 -22.05 7.30
N ALA A 632 55.49 -22.62 8.38
CA ALA A 632 54.77 -22.86 9.63
C ALA A 632 55.43 -22.11 10.81
N ALA A 633 54.62 -21.62 11.75
CA ALA A 633 55.09 -21.09 13.04
C ALA A 633 54.12 -21.40 14.20
N LYS A 634 54.45 -22.49 14.90
CA LYS A 634 54.14 -22.92 16.28
C LYS A 634 53.39 -21.99 17.28
N LYS A 635 52.53 -22.67 18.06
CA LYS A 635 52.18 -22.46 19.50
C LYS A 635 51.34 -21.20 19.84
N SER A 636 50.50 -21.17 20.89
CA SER A 636 50.35 -22.09 22.04
C SER A 636 48.89 -22.41 22.41
N SER A 637 48.71 -23.42 23.24
CA SER A 637 47.48 -23.66 24.01
C SER A 637 47.37 -22.73 25.23
N ARG A 638 46.15 -22.37 25.64
CA ARG A 638 45.63 -22.43 27.03
C ARG A 638 44.25 -21.79 27.20
N ARG A 639 43.36 -22.57 27.83
CA ARG A 639 42.06 -22.22 28.44
C ARG A 639 40.94 -21.77 27.51
#